data_AF-A0ABD7HRR8-F1
#
_entry.id   AF-A0ABD7HRR8-F1
#
_cell.length_a   1.000
_cell.length_b   1.000
_cell.length_c   1.000
_cell.angle_alpha   90.00
_cell.angle_beta   90.00
_cell.angle_gamma   90.00
#
_symmetry.space_group_name_H-M   'P 1'
#
loop_
_entity.id
_entity.type
_entity.pdbx_description
1 polymer ?
#
loop_
_entity_poly.entity_id
_entity_poly.type
_entity_poly.pdbx_seq_one_letter_code
_entity_poly.pdbx_strand_id
1 'polypeptide(L)'
;MTENFVTDTAAEARKLNIARWTATVFGLLGFVLSVSIPLLPVKVSTATLDWPQQGRLNNVTAPLISQTPMDMTVIVPCAVVNSAPADGAVILGTAPPEGKEAALQSLFVRVTKERLDITDRNVVIASVPRTKVASPDCRRIVITSSDKGTFATFEGLHGDGAEKSADLRSGFPDPNLRPQIVGVFTQLSGPAPQGLSLTAHIDTRFSSSPTLLKLAAMVGAVISTIIAVLALWRIDQTDGHRMRRLIPTRWRRFDLTDTVIMSALVLWYVIGAGSSDDGYQMGMARTAEHAGYMANYFRWFGSPEDPFGWYYNLLAIMTKFSDISLWIRLPDLIASLVCWLLISREVLPRLGPAVARSKPAAWAADFVLLASWFPFNNGLRPEGQIAVGSLITWVLIERAITSRRLTPAALATITAAFTLGIQPTGLIAVAALLAGGRPILRIIVTKHRQVGTWPLVAPMLAAGTVILPVVFSDQTLATVFEATRIRTAIGPSQAWYTDNLRYYYMFLPTVDGSVSRRFGFLLIAACLFIAMFILLRRKRVPGVARGPAWRVLGVVFGTIFFLMFAPTKWVHHFGLFAALGAAVAALATVLVSPQVLRWSRNRMAVVATVLFVLALSWASAAGWWYVSSFGIPFNSSMPKIAGISVSTIFFALFALAVGYAAWLHFSPRREDNRITRSITSAPVAWAAGFMVLTSICQLAIGVARQYPSYSNGWANIRELAGGCGLADDVLVEPDANAGFLPAIGGQETGALGPLGGSAPSGFTADGVPDKIVAESIRMNDSRPGTDYDWDSKDRNTTPGVNGSTVRLPYGLDPARVPIVGSYRVGPQQQAKVTSDWYRLPARDAAHPLIVVTAAGTIAAKNVKGELSGQTLQLEYGTAGPDGAFSPLGRLTPYDLGPAPSWRNLRFARSDIPETATAVRIVAIDGSLTPGDWLAFAPPRVPELKSLQEYVGSTRPVLLDWTVGLVFPCQHPMLHQYGITEVPEFRITPDYDQKRKDTDTWQDGENGGLLGITDLLLRAHVMPTYLSKDWGRDWGSLRKLDTIVDAQPAQIEYGSQVHSGLWKPNQIRIKP
;
A
#
# COMPACT_ATOMS: atom_id res chain seq x y z
N MET A 1 62.90 48.85 14.91
CA MET A 1 62.09 47.60 15.02
C MET A 1 61.30 47.45 13.74
N THR A 2 61.94 46.90 12.72
CA THR A 2 61.38 46.71 11.37
C THR A 2 61.91 45.37 10.90
N GLU A 3 61.23 44.30 11.29
CA GLU A 3 61.41 42.94 10.78
C GLU A 3 60.13 42.15 11.07
N ASN A 4 59.72 41.31 10.12
CA ASN A 4 58.58 40.37 10.12
C ASN A 4 57.24 40.87 9.55
N PHE A 5 57.10 40.94 8.22
CA PHE A 5 55.78 40.81 7.55
C PHE A 5 55.81 40.19 6.13
N VAL A 6 56.90 39.54 5.69
CA VAL A 6 57.01 39.05 4.28
C VAL A 6 56.92 37.52 4.12
N THR A 7 56.79 36.74 5.20
CA THR A 7 56.85 35.25 5.13
C THR A 7 55.51 34.53 4.92
N ASP A 8 54.36 35.19 4.98
CA ASP A 8 53.04 34.50 5.04
C ASP A 8 52.36 34.27 3.66
N THR A 9 52.79 34.97 2.60
CA THR A 9 52.13 34.89 1.27
C THR A 9 52.45 33.61 0.50
N ALA A 10 53.70 33.10 0.60
CA ALA A 10 54.12 31.90 -0.10
C ALA A 10 53.48 30.61 0.48
N ALA A 11 53.31 30.56 1.81
CA ALA A 11 52.69 29.43 2.49
C ALA A 11 51.18 29.34 2.18
N GLU A 12 50.46 30.46 2.20
CA GLU A 12 49.04 30.50 1.83
C GLU A 12 48.82 30.23 0.33
N ALA A 13 49.69 30.74 -0.55
CA ALA A 13 49.65 30.40 -1.98
C ALA A 13 49.86 28.90 -2.23
N ARG A 14 50.79 28.27 -1.49
CA ARG A 14 51.03 26.82 -1.56
C ARG A 14 49.82 26.03 -1.06
N LYS A 15 49.21 26.41 0.06
CA LYS A 15 47.99 25.77 0.59
C LYS A 15 46.83 25.86 -0.40
N LEU A 16 46.64 27.02 -1.03
CA LEU A 16 45.61 27.21 -2.05
C LEU A 16 45.85 26.32 -3.27
N ASN A 17 47.09 26.22 -3.75
CA ASN A 17 47.44 25.34 -4.87
C ASN A 17 47.20 23.86 -4.55
N ILE A 18 47.53 23.41 -3.33
CA ILE A 18 47.23 22.05 -2.88
C ILE A 18 45.71 21.82 -2.86
N ALA A 19 44.92 22.76 -2.32
CA ALA A 19 43.46 22.64 -2.29
C ALA A 19 42.86 22.61 -3.70
N ARG A 20 43.39 23.38 -4.65
CA ARG A 20 42.96 23.38 -6.06
C ARG A 20 43.16 22.02 -6.72
N TRP A 21 44.37 21.47 -6.62
CA TRP A 21 44.67 20.15 -7.18
C TRP A 21 43.85 19.04 -6.52
N THR A 22 43.74 19.08 -5.19
CA THR A 22 42.94 18.11 -4.42
C THR A 22 41.48 18.13 -4.87
N ALA A 23 40.88 19.32 -5.00
CA ALA A 23 39.50 19.47 -5.46
C ALA A 23 39.28 18.94 -6.88
N THR A 24 40.25 19.14 -7.78
CA THR A 24 40.16 18.63 -9.16
C THR A 24 40.37 17.11 -9.23
N VAL A 25 41.45 16.59 -8.67
CA VAL A 25 41.81 15.17 -8.79
C VAL A 25 40.77 14.29 -8.09
N PHE A 26 40.45 14.57 -6.83
CA PHE A 26 39.46 13.77 -6.10
C PHE A 26 38.03 14.04 -6.59
N GLY A 27 37.74 15.23 -7.14
CA GLY A 27 36.45 15.50 -7.78
C GLY A 27 36.24 14.67 -9.05
N LEU A 28 37.24 14.61 -9.93
CA LEU A 28 37.17 13.78 -11.14
C LEU A 28 37.21 12.29 -10.82
N LEU A 29 38.06 11.87 -9.86
CA LEU A 29 38.12 10.48 -9.42
C LEU A 29 36.77 10.04 -8.81
N GLY A 30 36.19 10.85 -7.92
CA GLY A 30 34.88 10.56 -7.32
C GLY A 30 33.78 10.46 -8.37
N PHE A 31 33.79 11.33 -9.37
CA PHE A 31 32.86 11.28 -10.52
C PHE A 31 33.02 9.99 -11.35
N VAL A 32 34.24 9.70 -11.81
CA VAL A 32 34.51 8.53 -12.68
C VAL A 32 34.19 7.22 -11.95
N LEU A 33 34.63 7.09 -10.68
CA LEU A 33 34.29 5.92 -9.87
C LEU A 33 32.77 5.79 -9.72
N SER A 34 32.07 6.87 -9.38
CA SER A 34 30.60 6.84 -9.20
C SER A 34 29.86 6.38 -10.45
N VAL A 35 30.23 6.89 -11.63
CA VAL A 35 29.58 6.55 -12.90
C VAL A 35 29.93 5.13 -13.37
N SER A 36 31.06 4.58 -12.95
CA SER A 36 31.47 3.21 -13.32
C SER A 36 30.76 2.11 -12.51
N ILE A 37 30.29 2.39 -11.29
CA ILE A 37 29.71 1.40 -10.36
C ILE A 37 28.58 0.54 -10.97
N PRO A 38 27.62 1.10 -11.72
CA PRO A 38 26.53 0.32 -12.31
C PRO A 38 26.99 -0.76 -13.31
N LEU A 39 28.21 -0.63 -13.83
CA LEU A 39 28.80 -1.51 -14.85
C LEU A 39 29.72 -2.58 -14.23
N LEU A 40 30.10 -2.42 -12.96
CA LEU A 40 31.06 -3.31 -12.30
C LEU A 40 30.45 -4.69 -12.01
N PRO A 41 31.29 -5.75 -11.94
CA PRO A 41 30.80 -7.10 -11.73
C PRO A 41 30.12 -7.31 -10.36
N VAL A 42 29.12 -8.17 -10.36
CA VAL A 42 28.38 -8.63 -9.17
C VAL A 42 28.41 -10.16 -9.08
N LYS A 43 28.25 -10.68 -7.86
CA LYS A 43 28.07 -12.11 -7.61
C LYS A 43 26.58 -12.39 -7.46
N VAL A 44 25.99 -13.08 -8.43
CA VAL A 44 24.57 -13.49 -8.44
C VAL A 44 24.48 -14.88 -7.81
N SER A 45 23.54 -15.07 -6.89
CA SER A 45 23.23 -16.39 -6.34
C SER A 45 22.35 -17.14 -7.31
N THR A 46 22.68 -18.38 -7.67
CA THR A 46 21.88 -19.21 -8.60
C THR A 46 21.08 -20.24 -7.83
N ALA A 47 19.88 -20.57 -8.30
CA ALA A 47 19.03 -21.61 -7.71
C ALA A 47 18.48 -22.52 -8.81
N THR A 48 18.61 -23.83 -8.61
CA THR A 48 18.11 -24.85 -9.54
C THR A 48 17.14 -25.77 -8.81
N LEU A 49 15.98 -25.99 -9.42
CA LEU A 49 14.98 -26.95 -8.98
C LEU A 49 15.14 -28.24 -9.77
N ASP A 50 15.50 -29.32 -9.07
CA ASP A 50 15.58 -30.66 -9.62
C ASP A 50 14.51 -31.58 -9.00
N TRP A 51 13.93 -32.42 -9.85
CA TRP A 51 12.97 -33.46 -9.46
C TRP A 51 13.12 -34.67 -10.38
N PRO A 52 12.97 -35.93 -9.93
CA PRO A 52 12.57 -36.38 -8.59
C PRO A 52 13.63 -36.20 -7.49
N GLN A 53 13.19 -36.02 -6.25
CA GLN A 53 14.06 -35.85 -5.08
C GLN A 53 14.08 -37.13 -4.24
N GLN A 54 15.23 -37.44 -3.62
CA GLN A 54 15.41 -38.60 -2.74
C GLN A 54 15.03 -39.95 -3.39
N GLY A 55 15.09 -40.04 -4.72
CA GLY A 55 14.73 -41.24 -5.48
C GLY A 55 13.25 -41.63 -5.38
N ARG A 56 12.34 -40.69 -5.07
CA ARG A 56 10.89 -40.94 -4.94
C ARG A 56 10.05 -39.98 -5.77
N LEU A 57 8.91 -40.46 -6.25
CA LEU A 57 7.90 -39.67 -6.96
C LEU A 57 6.98 -38.91 -5.99
N ASN A 58 7.58 -38.05 -5.17
CA ASN A 58 6.83 -37.19 -4.24
C ASN A 58 6.54 -35.83 -4.88
N ASN A 59 5.40 -35.25 -4.54
CA ASN A 59 5.09 -33.87 -4.92
C ASN A 59 5.95 -32.90 -4.11
N VAL A 60 6.43 -31.86 -4.77
CA VAL A 60 7.21 -30.80 -4.12
C VAL A 60 6.65 -29.41 -4.46
N THR A 61 6.69 -28.49 -3.50
CA THR A 61 6.33 -27.08 -3.69
C THR A 61 7.59 -26.22 -3.85
N ALA A 62 7.56 -25.36 -4.85
CA ALA A 62 8.60 -24.37 -5.13
C ALA A 62 7.94 -23.14 -5.80
N PRO A 63 7.10 -22.40 -5.07
CA PRO A 63 6.38 -21.25 -5.61
C PRO A 63 7.35 -20.14 -6.03
N LEU A 64 7.47 -19.93 -7.35
CA LEU A 64 8.39 -18.92 -7.87
C LEU A 64 7.78 -17.51 -7.77
N ILE A 65 8.50 -16.57 -7.15
CA ILE A 65 8.05 -15.18 -7.04
C ILE A 65 8.00 -14.46 -8.40
N SER A 66 8.90 -14.85 -9.32
CA SER A 66 8.88 -14.42 -10.72
C SER A 66 7.84 -15.15 -11.57
N GLN A 67 7.10 -16.10 -10.96
CA GLN A 67 6.15 -17.05 -11.55
C GLN A 67 6.75 -18.01 -12.58
N THR A 68 7.72 -17.58 -13.39
CA THR A 68 8.35 -18.35 -14.47
C THR A 68 9.85 -18.55 -14.20
N PRO A 69 10.43 -19.69 -14.63
CA PRO A 69 11.87 -19.91 -14.58
C PRO A 69 12.59 -19.17 -15.72
N MET A 70 13.93 -19.10 -15.65
CA MET A 70 14.74 -18.66 -16.79
C MET A 70 14.61 -19.66 -17.95
N ASP A 71 14.78 -20.94 -17.64
CA ASP A 71 14.59 -22.08 -18.54
C ASP A 71 14.22 -23.34 -17.75
N MET A 72 13.64 -24.31 -18.45
CA MET A 72 13.23 -25.59 -17.90
C MET A 72 13.46 -26.70 -18.92
N THR A 73 13.98 -27.84 -18.46
CA THR A 73 14.10 -29.07 -19.22
C THR A 73 13.42 -30.21 -18.46
N VAL A 74 12.57 -30.96 -19.15
CA VAL A 74 11.93 -32.18 -18.62
C VAL A 74 12.28 -33.35 -19.53
N ILE A 75 12.73 -34.44 -18.94
CA ILE A 75 13.03 -35.70 -19.61
C ILE A 75 12.11 -36.76 -19.02
N VAL A 76 11.25 -37.34 -19.84
CA VAL A 76 10.33 -38.42 -19.46
C VAL A 76 10.68 -39.68 -20.26
N PRO A 77 11.22 -40.74 -19.63
CA PRO A 77 11.43 -42.02 -20.30
C PRO A 77 10.10 -42.59 -20.79
N CYS A 78 10.04 -43.14 -22.01
CA CYS A 78 8.77 -43.66 -22.53
C CYS A 78 8.26 -44.87 -21.71
N ALA A 79 9.14 -45.57 -21.01
CA ALA A 79 8.77 -46.62 -20.04
C ALA A 79 7.84 -46.13 -18.92
N VAL A 80 7.91 -44.85 -18.53
CA VAL A 80 7.00 -44.27 -17.51
C VAL A 80 5.56 -44.26 -18.01
N VAL A 81 5.35 -44.07 -19.32
CA VAL A 81 4.02 -44.09 -19.96
C VAL A 81 3.38 -45.48 -19.87
N ASN A 82 4.18 -46.54 -19.90
CA ASN A 82 3.72 -47.92 -19.72
C ASN A 82 3.32 -48.23 -18.27
N SER A 83 3.94 -47.54 -17.29
CA SER A 83 3.59 -47.69 -15.87
C SER A 83 2.37 -46.86 -15.44
N ALA A 84 1.88 -45.95 -16.29
CA ALA A 84 0.71 -45.14 -16.00
C ALA A 84 -0.58 -46.00 -16.03
N PRO A 85 -1.59 -45.70 -15.17
CA PRO A 85 -2.88 -46.39 -15.19
C PRO A 85 -3.54 -46.43 -16.57
N ALA A 86 -4.42 -47.42 -16.79
CA ALA A 86 -5.14 -47.59 -18.06
C ALA A 86 -6.01 -46.37 -18.39
N ASP A 87 -6.66 -45.78 -17.39
CA ASP A 87 -7.51 -44.58 -17.55
C ASP A 87 -6.71 -43.28 -17.74
N GLY A 88 -5.40 -43.33 -17.48
CA GLY A 88 -4.50 -42.18 -17.59
C GLY A 88 -4.06 -41.60 -16.25
N ALA A 89 -3.08 -40.71 -16.32
CA ALA A 89 -2.55 -39.96 -15.19
C ALA A 89 -1.76 -38.73 -15.66
N VAL A 90 -1.61 -37.75 -14.77
CA VAL A 90 -0.61 -36.69 -14.92
C VAL A 90 0.74 -37.26 -14.50
N ILE A 91 1.62 -37.47 -15.47
CA ILE A 91 3.00 -37.91 -15.22
C ILE A 91 3.74 -36.80 -14.46
N LEU A 92 3.60 -35.57 -14.95
CA LEU A 92 4.25 -34.39 -14.40
C LEU A 92 3.42 -33.15 -14.72
N GLY A 93 3.28 -32.25 -13.75
CA GLY A 93 2.73 -30.91 -13.91
C GLY A 93 3.51 -29.89 -13.08
N THR A 94 3.60 -28.64 -13.58
CA THR A 94 4.25 -27.53 -12.84
C THR A 94 3.32 -26.81 -11.87
N ALA A 95 2.05 -27.24 -11.81
CA ALA A 95 1.03 -26.84 -10.85
C ALA A 95 0.08 -28.01 -10.56
N PRO A 96 -0.70 -27.96 -9.46
CA PRO A 96 -1.76 -28.93 -9.22
C PRO A 96 -2.83 -28.91 -10.35
N PRO A 97 -3.28 -30.07 -10.87
CA PRO A 97 -4.28 -30.11 -11.95
C PRO A 97 -5.63 -29.47 -11.59
N GLU A 98 -5.99 -29.47 -10.31
CA GLU A 98 -7.22 -28.84 -9.78
C GLU A 98 -6.99 -27.39 -9.30
N GLY A 99 -5.83 -26.82 -9.58
CA GLY A 99 -5.55 -25.40 -9.32
C GLY A 99 -6.40 -24.50 -10.20
N LYS A 100 -6.71 -23.31 -9.69
CA LYS A 100 -7.47 -22.32 -10.44
C LYS A 100 -6.69 -21.93 -11.69
N GLU A 101 -7.35 -22.07 -12.85
CA GLU A 101 -6.76 -21.81 -14.16
C GLU A 101 -5.43 -22.55 -14.41
N ALA A 102 -5.19 -23.70 -13.76
CA ALA A 102 -3.89 -24.36 -13.82
C ALA A 102 -3.46 -24.71 -15.25
N ALA A 103 -4.38 -25.22 -16.07
CA ALA A 103 -4.14 -25.52 -17.49
C ALA A 103 -3.78 -24.27 -18.33
N LEU A 104 -4.21 -23.06 -17.90
CA LEU A 104 -3.95 -21.79 -18.59
C LEU A 104 -2.58 -21.20 -18.27
N GLN A 105 -1.98 -21.59 -17.14
CA GLN A 105 -0.74 -20.98 -16.65
C GLN A 105 0.46 -21.93 -16.68
N SER A 106 0.22 -23.25 -16.66
CA SER A 106 1.23 -24.26 -16.30
C SER A 106 1.39 -25.34 -17.37
N LEU A 107 2.50 -26.08 -17.29
CA LEU A 107 2.79 -27.21 -18.16
C LEU A 107 2.27 -28.51 -17.53
N PHE A 108 1.66 -29.36 -18.35
CA PHE A 108 1.24 -30.72 -17.98
C PHE A 108 1.67 -31.74 -19.02
N VAL A 109 2.23 -32.85 -18.55
CA VAL A 109 2.43 -34.09 -19.31
C VAL A 109 1.38 -35.08 -18.85
N ARG A 110 0.34 -35.25 -19.65
CA ARG A 110 -0.82 -36.08 -19.34
C ARG A 110 -0.87 -37.29 -20.25
N VAL A 111 -1.01 -38.46 -19.65
CA VAL A 111 -1.36 -39.68 -20.37
C VAL A 111 -2.84 -39.90 -20.17
N THR A 112 -3.57 -40.09 -21.26
CA THR A 112 -4.97 -40.53 -21.27
C THR A 112 -5.04 -41.99 -21.72
N LYS A 113 -6.25 -42.54 -21.87
CA LYS A 113 -6.43 -43.87 -22.44
C LYS A 113 -5.84 -44.01 -23.85
N GLU A 114 -5.92 -42.95 -24.67
CA GLU A 114 -5.63 -43.03 -26.11
C GLU A 114 -4.36 -42.27 -26.52
N ARG A 115 -3.98 -41.22 -25.79
CA ARG A 115 -2.93 -40.27 -26.18
C ARG A 115 -2.10 -39.78 -25.01
N LEU A 116 -0.86 -39.41 -25.29
CA LEU A 116 -0.03 -38.58 -24.43
C LEU A 116 -0.08 -37.15 -24.96
N ASP A 117 -0.42 -36.23 -24.07
CA ASP A 117 -0.53 -34.80 -24.34
C ASP A 117 0.46 -34.02 -23.49
N ILE A 118 1.16 -33.10 -24.15
CA ILE A 118 1.99 -32.09 -23.51
C ILE A 118 1.30 -30.77 -23.78
N THR A 119 0.73 -30.18 -22.74
CA THR A 119 0.02 -28.90 -22.81
C THR A 119 0.74 -27.87 -21.98
N ASP A 120 0.81 -26.64 -22.47
CA ASP A 120 1.36 -25.51 -21.75
C ASP A 120 0.54 -24.27 -22.06
N ARG A 121 0.14 -23.53 -21.02
CA ARG A 121 -0.65 -22.29 -21.12
C ARG A 121 -1.86 -22.37 -22.06
N ASN A 122 -2.66 -23.42 -21.92
CA ASN A 122 -3.85 -23.74 -22.74
C ASN A 122 -3.56 -24.02 -24.23
N VAL A 123 -2.29 -24.29 -24.59
CA VAL A 123 -1.87 -24.70 -25.93
C VAL A 123 -1.35 -26.14 -25.87
N VAL A 124 -1.70 -26.95 -26.88
CA VAL A 124 -1.16 -28.31 -27.02
C VAL A 124 0.20 -28.23 -27.71
N ILE A 125 1.29 -28.41 -26.97
CA ILE A 125 2.67 -28.44 -27.48
C ILE A 125 2.89 -29.69 -28.33
N ALA A 126 2.42 -30.83 -27.86
CA ALA A 126 2.45 -32.09 -28.60
C ALA A 126 1.33 -33.03 -28.17
N SER A 127 0.91 -33.88 -29.10
CA SER A 127 -0.08 -34.92 -28.89
C SER A 127 0.31 -36.14 -29.72
N VAL A 128 0.50 -37.29 -29.07
CA VAL A 128 0.94 -38.53 -29.72
C VAL A 128 0.10 -39.70 -29.20
N PRO A 129 -0.35 -40.64 -30.07
CA PRO A 129 -1.06 -41.83 -29.62
C PRO A 129 -0.28 -42.61 -28.56
N ARG A 130 -0.94 -43.01 -27.47
CA ARG A 130 -0.32 -43.73 -26.35
C ARG A 130 0.35 -45.01 -26.82
N THR A 131 -0.22 -45.70 -27.81
CA THR A 131 0.35 -46.91 -28.42
C THR A 131 1.67 -46.68 -29.14
N LYS A 132 1.85 -45.52 -29.79
CA LYS A 132 3.13 -45.13 -30.41
C LYS A 132 4.19 -44.80 -29.36
N VAL A 133 3.81 -44.11 -28.29
CA VAL A 133 4.74 -43.76 -27.19
C VAL A 133 5.11 -44.99 -26.35
N ALA A 134 4.20 -45.94 -26.21
CA ALA A 134 4.42 -47.21 -25.51
C ALA A 134 5.30 -48.20 -26.30
N SER A 135 5.60 -47.93 -27.58
CA SER A 135 6.38 -48.83 -28.42
C SER A 135 7.87 -48.82 -28.01
N PRO A 136 8.62 -49.90 -28.32
CA PRO A 136 10.07 -49.94 -28.11
C PRO A 136 10.85 -48.88 -28.89
N ASP A 137 10.26 -48.27 -29.92
CA ASP A 137 10.90 -47.24 -30.74
C ASP A 137 11.03 -45.92 -29.97
N CYS A 138 10.09 -45.62 -29.07
CA CYS A 138 10.13 -44.44 -28.22
C CYS A 138 11.17 -44.63 -27.10
N ARG A 139 12.22 -43.81 -27.11
CA ARG A 139 13.27 -43.86 -26.08
C ARG A 139 12.95 -42.94 -24.91
N ARG A 140 12.79 -41.64 -25.19
CA ARG A 140 12.45 -40.61 -24.19
C ARG A 140 11.79 -39.41 -24.84
N ILE A 141 11.08 -38.66 -24.01
CA ILE A 141 10.44 -37.40 -24.35
C ILE A 141 11.26 -36.28 -23.72
N VAL A 142 11.76 -35.35 -24.53
CA VAL A 142 12.53 -34.20 -24.07
C VAL A 142 11.70 -32.94 -24.31
N ILE A 143 11.34 -32.26 -23.23
CA ILE A 143 10.60 -31.00 -23.24
C ILE A 143 11.56 -29.91 -22.82
N THR A 144 11.69 -28.87 -23.63
CA THR A 144 12.51 -27.69 -23.33
C THR A 144 11.67 -26.44 -23.41
N SER A 145 11.72 -25.59 -22.40
CA SER A 145 11.08 -24.28 -22.38
C SER A 145 12.10 -23.20 -22.01
N SER A 146 12.32 -22.25 -22.90
CA SER A 146 13.35 -21.20 -22.75
C SER A 146 12.98 -19.94 -23.54
N ASP A 147 13.91 -19.02 -23.71
CA ASP A 147 13.77 -17.85 -24.59
C ASP A 147 13.66 -18.21 -26.08
N LYS A 148 13.91 -19.46 -26.46
CA LYS A 148 13.68 -19.98 -27.82
C LYS A 148 12.27 -20.50 -28.05
N GLY A 149 11.44 -20.58 -27.00
CA GLY A 149 10.11 -21.18 -27.02
C GLY A 149 10.02 -22.52 -26.29
N THR A 150 8.83 -23.13 -26.33
CA THR A 150 8.52 -24.40 -25.69
C THR A 150 8.36 -25.50 -26.75
N PHE A 151 9.20 -26.53 -26.67
CA PHE A 151 9.23 -27.66 -27.61
C PHE A 151 9.20 -28.99 -26.88
N ALA A 152 8.59 -29.99 -27.50
CA ALA A 152 8.64 -31.39 -27.11
C ALA A 152 9.22 -32.23 -28.25
N THR A 153 10.20 -33.06 -27.94
CA THR A 153 10.87 -33.98 -28.87
C THR A 153 10.70 -35.40 -28.38
N PHE A 154 10.20 -36.29 -29.22
CA PHE A 154 10.02 -37.71 -28.95
C PHE A 154 11.11 -38.49 -29.66
N GLU A 155 12.16 -38.85 -28.94
CA GLU A 155 13.32 -39.52 -29.53
C GLU A 155 12.99 -40.95 -29.98
N GLY A 156 13.29 -41.26 -31.24
CA GLY A 156 13.00 -42.55 -31.89
C GLY A 156 11.60 -42.66 -32.50
N LEU A 157 10.72 -41.67 -32.31
CA LEU A 157 9.49 -41.55 -33.08
C LEU A 157 9.70 -40.59 -34.25
N HIS A 158 9.02 -40.82 -35.38
CA HIS A 158 9.13 -40.00 -36.59
C HIS A 158 7.76 -39.48 -37.03
N GLY A 159 7.73 -38.28 -37.60
CA GLY A 159 6.50 -37.67 -38.13
C GLY A 159 6.08 -38.26 -39.48
N ASP A 160 4.78 -38.24 -39.73
CA ASP A 160 4.22 -38.70 -41.02
C ASP A 160 4.57 -37.67 -42.11
N GLY A 161 5.68 -37.90 -42.84
CA GLY A 161 6.15 -37.05 -43.95
C GLY A 161 7.53 -36.38 -43.78
N ALA A 162 8.23 -36.60 -42.65
CA ALA A 162 9.62 -36.15 -42.49
C ALA A 162 10.61 -37.11 -43.18
N GLU A 163 11.83 -36.65 -43.51
CA GLU A 163 12.94 -37.57 -43.78
C GLU A 163 13.01 -38.58 -42.63
N LYS A 164 13.01 -39.89 -42.96
CA LYS A 164 12.92 -41.02 -42.00
C LYS A 164 14.02 -41.06 -40.91
N SER A 165 14.86 -40.03 -40.81
CA SER A 165 15.98 -39.92 -39.87
C SER A 165 15.76 -38.91 -38.74
N ALA A 166 14.78 -38.00 -38.81
CA ALA A 166 14.60 -36.93 -37.80
C ALA A 166 13.53 -37.27 -36.75
N ASP A 167 13.87 -37.09 -35.46
CA ASP A 167 12.94 -37.30 -34.34
C ASP A 167 11.68 -36.42 -34.43
N LEU A 168 10.55 -36.91 -33.92
CA LEU A 168 9.28 -36.21 -33.89
C LEU A 168 9.39 -35.04 -32.90
N ARG A 169 9.46 -33.82 -33.45
CA ARG A 169 9.52 -32.57 -32.69
C ARG A 169 8.30 -31.71 -32.98
N SER A 170 7.69 -31.18 -31.92
CA SER A 170 6.56 -30.25 -31.98
C SER A 170 6.74 -29.12 -30.96
N GLY A 171 6.00 -28.04 -31.12
CA GLY A 171 5.99 -26.90 -30.20
C GLY A 171 6.02 -25.57 -30.92
N PHE A 172 6.27 -24.50 -30.16
CA PHE A 172 6.12 -23.13 -30.61
C PHE A 172 7.36 -22.30 -30.24
N PRO A 173 7.86 -21.45 -31.15
CA PRO A 173 9.02 -20.59 -30.89
C PRO A 173 8.70 -19.35 -30.04
N ASP A 174 7.54 -19.30 -29.38
CA ASP A 174 7.13 -18.15 -28.56
C ASP A 174 7.73 -18.22 -27.14
N PRO A 175 8.61 -17.28 -26.75
CA PRO A 175 9.23 -17.26 -25.41
C PRO A 175 8.27 -16.91 -24.27
N ASN A 176 7.06 -16.43 -24.56
CA ASN A 176 6.04 -16.13 -23.53
C ASN A 176 5.27 -17.38 -23.08
N LEU A 177 5.48 -18.52 -23.77
CA LEU A 177 4.94 -19.83 -23.39
C LEU A 177 5.72 -20.53 -22.28
N ARG A 178 6.64 -19.86 -21.59
CA ARG A 178 7.29 -20.45 -20.41
C ARG A 178 6.25 -20.74 -19.32
N PRO A 179 6.26 -21.95 -18.72
CA PRO A 179 5.25 -22.33 -17.76
C PRO A 179 5.46 -21.60 -16.44
N GLN A 180 4.33 -21.32 -15.79
CA GLN A 180 4.35 -20.96 -14.38
C GLN A 180 4.70 -22.19 -13.53
N ILE A 181 5.59 -22.01 -12.55
CA ILE A 181 6.00 -23.07 -11.62
C ILE A 181 5.58 -22.69 -10.20
N VAL A 182 4.73 -23.53 -9.60
CA VAL A 182 4.46 -23.52 -8.15
C VAL A 182 5.00 -24.75 -7.43
N GLY A 183 5.50 -25.72 -8.20
CA GLY A 183 6.05 -26.97 -7.72
C GLY A 183 6.17 -27.99 -8.85
N VAL A 184 6.45 -29.24 -8.49
CA VAL A 184 6.40 -30.38 -9.42
C VAL A 184 5.43 -31.40 -8.84
N PHE A 185 4.35 -31.65 -9.57
CA PHE A 185 3.23 -32.49 -9.14
C PHE A 185 3.07 -33.69 -10.07
N THR A 186 2.86 -34.86 -9.49
CA THR A 186 2.65 -36.11 -10.19
C THR A 186 1.51 -36.90 -9.55
N GLN A 187 0.80 -37.68 -10.36
CA GLN A 187 -0.17 -38.68 -9.88
C GLN A 187 0.43 -40.09 -9.82
N LEU A 188 1.72 -40.22 -10.15
CA LEU A 188 2.48 -41.46 -9.99
C LEU A 188 3.01 -41.57 -8.56
N SER A 189 3.29 -42.79 -8.12
CA SER A 189 3.86 -43.06 -6.79
C SER A 189 4.91 -44.17 -6.88
N GLY A 190 5.79 -44.23 -5.88
CA GLY A 190 6.86 -45.23 -5.79
C GLY A 190 8.26 -44.69 -6.10
N PRO A 191 9.23 -45.58 -6.40
CA PRO A 191 10.61 -45.18 -6.67
C PRO A 191 10.71 -44.41 -7.98
N ALA A 192 11.61 -43.43 -8.01
CA ALA A 192 11.90 -42.64 -9.21
C ALA A 192 12.52 -43.53 -10.31
N PRO A 193 11.91 -43.62 -11.50
CA PRO A 193 12.46 -44.38 -12.61
C PRO A 193 13.73 -43.71 -13.15
N GLN A 194 14.69 -44.53 -13.59
CA GLN A 194 15.95 -44.03 -14.13
C GLN A 194 15.70 -43.18 -15.39
N GLY A 195 16.30 -41.99 -15.43
CA GLY A 195 16.20 -41.06 -16.57
C GLY A 195 14.98 -40.15 -16.58
N LEU A 196 14.08 -40.24 -15.59
CA LEU A 196 13.06 -39.23 -15.35
C LEU A 196 13.69 -38.05 -14.61
N SER A 197 13.60 -36.85 -15.19
CA SER A 197 14.11 -35.64 -14.57
C SER A 197 13.35 -34.39 -15.03
N LEU A 198 13.20 -33.44 -14.12
CA LEU A 198 12.89 -32.04 -14.40
C LEU A 198 14.00 -31.23 -13.76
N THR A 199 14.57 -30.31 -14.54
CA THR A 199 15.54 -29.31 -14.08
C THR A 199 15.03 -27.94 -14.54
N ALA A 200 14.85 -27.02 -13.59
CA ALA A 200 14.46 -25.64 -13.87
C ALA A 200 15.42 -24.66 -13.20
N HIS A 201 15.97 -23.73 -14.00
CA HIS A 201 16.81 -22.65 -13.47
C HIS A 201 15.91 -21.49 -13.04
N ILE A 202 15.89 -21.22 -11.74
CA ILE A 202 15.05 -20.18 -11.16
C ILE A 202 15.64 -18.82 -11.47
N ASP A 203 14.79 -17.84 -11.79
CA ASP A 203 15.23 -16.49 -12.07
C ASP A 203 15.59 -15.72 -10.79
N THR A 204 16.86 -15.81 -10.42
CA THR A 204 17.42 -15.14 -9.24
C THR A 204 18.23 -13.90 -9.59
N ARG A 205 18.01 -13.29 -10.77
CA ARG A 205 18.84 -12.20 -11.32
C ARG A 205 19.00 -10.98 -10.40
N PHE A 206 18.04 -10.77 -9.49
CA PHE A 206 18.03 -9.64 -8.56
C PHE A 206 18.71 -9.96 -7.21
N SER A 207 18.93 -11.24 -6.89
CA SER A 207 19.62 -11.69 -5.68
C SER A 207 21.14 -11.66 -5.89
N SER A 208 21.71 -10.45 -5.89
CA SER A 208 23.13 -10.23 -6.09
C SER A 208 23.86 -9.75 -4.83
N SER A 209 25.19 -9.67 -4.94
CA SER A 209 26.04 -8.98 -3.97
C SER A 209 27.22 -8.33 -4.69
N PRO A 210 27.74 -7.19 -4.20
CA PRO A 210 28.87 -6.51 -4.84
C PRO A 210 30.14 -7.35 -4.72
N THR A 211 30.91 -7.43 -5.81
CA THR A 211 32.28 -7.97 -5.74
C THR A 211 33.21 -7.02 -4.97
N LEU A 212 34.39 -7.50 -4.54
CA LEU A 212 35.41 -6.65 -3.90
C LEU A 212 35.78 -5.43 -4.74
N LEU A 213 35.84 -5.58 -6.07
CA LEU A 213 36.10 -4.47 -6.99
C LEU A 213 34.98 -3.41 -6.93
N LYS A 214 33.72 -3.85 -6.99
CA LYS A 214 32.55 -2.95 -6.90
C LYS A 214 32.53 -2.25 -5.53
N LEU A 215 32.78 -2.98 -4.45
CA LEU A 215 32.85 -2.44 -3.09
C LEU A 215 33.96 -1.39 -2.94
N ALA A 216 35.18 -1.67 -3.43
CA ALA A 216 36.29 -0.74 -3.39
C ALA A 216 36.00 0.54 -4.20
N ALA A 217 35.37 0.41 -5.38
CA ALA A 217 34.95 1.55 -6.17
C ALA A 217 33.88 2.41 -5.47
N MET A 218 32.89 1.78 -4.82
CA MET A 218 31.88 2.49 -4.02
C MET A 218 32.52 3.29 -2.88
N VAL A 219 33.35 2.64 -2.06
CA VAL A 219 34.05 3.30 -0.94
C VAL A 219 34.98 4.41 -1.45
N GLY A 220 35.73 4.14 -2.51
CA GLY A 220 36.62 5.12 -3.15
C GLY A 220 35.87 6.33 -3.69
N ALA A 221 34.69 6.15 -4.29
CA ALA A 221 33.85 7.23 -4.80
C ALA A 221 33.35 8.14 -3.67
N VAL A 222 32.88 7.56 -2.56
CA VAL A 222 32.40 8.30 -1.39
C VAL A 222 33.54 9.09 -0.73
N ILE A 223 34.66 8.44 -0.45
CA ILE A 223 35.83 9.08 0.17
C ILE A 223 36.36 10.21 -0.73
N SER A 224 36.48 9.97 -2.04
CA SER A 224 36.95 10.98 -2.99
C SER A 224 36.02 12.19 -3.04
N THR A 225 34.70 11.97 -3.01
CA THR A 225 33.71 13.05 -2.97
C THR A 225 33.84 13.87 -1.69
N ILE A 226 34.00 13.22 -0.53
CA ILE A 226 34.21 13.90 0.76
C ILE A 226 35.46 14.78 0.70
N ILE A 227 36.59 14.22 0.23
CA ILE A 227 37.86 14.95 0.09
C ILE A 227 37.69 16.15 -0.86
N ALA A 228 37.02 15.97 -1.99
CA ALA A 228 36.78 17.03 -2.97
C ALA A 228 35.93 18.18 -2.40
N VAL A 229 34.87 17.86 -1.64
CA VAL A 229 34.01 18.87 -0.99
C VAL A 229 34.76 19.59 0.13
N LEU A 230 35.59 18.89 0.91
CA LEU A 230 36.45 19.51 1.93
C LEU A 230 37.51 20.43 1.30
N ALA A 231 38.08 20.05 0.16
CA ALA A 231 39.00 20.89 -0.60
C ALA A 231 38.28 22.13 -1.17
N LEU A 232 37.05 21.98 -1.68
CA LEU A 232 36.20 23.09 -2.10
C LEU A 232 35.91 24.05 -0.93
N TRP A 233 35.67 23.51 0.26
CA TRP A 233 35.48 24.30 1.48
C TRP A 233 36.72 25.09 1.87
N ARG A 234 37.92 24.52 1.70
CA ARG A 234 39.18 25.25 1.89
C ARG A 234 39.34 26.38 0.87
N ILE A 235 39.01 26.13 -0.40
CA ILE A 235 39.00 27.16 -1.46
C ILE A 235 38.01 28.28 -1.12
N ASP A 236 36.86 27.96 -0.52
CA ASP A 236 35.86 28.95 -0.14
C ASP A 236 36.28 29.90 1.01
N GLN A 237 37.35 29.59 1.73
CA GLN A 237 37.84 30.39 2.86
C GLN A 237 38.87 31.46 2.49
N THR A 238 39.22 31.60 1.22
CA THR A 238 40.17 32.61 0.73
C THR A 238 39.66 34.04 0.86
N ASP A 239 38.37 34.23 1.16
CA ASP A 239 37.73 35.53 1.40
C ASP A 239 37.92 36.07 2.83
N GLY A 240 38.69 35.38 3.68
CA GLY A 240 39.02 35.79 5.06
C GLY A 240 37.86 35.65 6.06
N HIS A 241 36.69 35.19 5.63
CA HIS A 241 35.53 35.06 6.51
C HIS A 241 35.48 33.65 7.12
N ARG A 242 35.53 33.56 8.46
CA ARG A 242 35.36 32.29 9.18
C ARG A 242 33.94 32.15 9.72
N MET A 243 33.46 30.91 9.81
CA MET A 243 32.19 30.61 10.47
C MET A 243 32.38 30.79 11.98
N ARG A 244 32.11 31.99 12.51
CA ARG A 244 32.43 32.34 13.90
C ARG A 244 31.54 31.65 14.95
N ARG A 245 30.35 31.16 14.57
CA ARG A 245 29.39 30.47 15.47
C ARG A 245 28.75 29.28 14.74
N LEU A 246 28.71 28.13 15.39
CA LEU A 246 28.05 26.90 14.89
C LEU A 246 26.52 27.07 14.85
N ILE A 247 25.93 27.53 15.96
CA ILE A 247 24.49 27.80 16.06
C ILE A 247 24.27 29.32 16.05
N PRO A 248 23.56 29.88 15.03
CA PRO A 248 23.25 31.30 15.00
C PRO A 248 22.39 31.73 16.20
N THR A 249 22.52 32.99 16.64
CA THR A 249 21.74 33.52 17.79
C THR A 249 20.23 33.40 17.61
N ARG A 250 19.74 33.44 16.36
CA ARG A 250 18.33 33.25 16.01
C ARG A 250 17.78 31.84 16.33
N TRP A 251 18.62 30.82 16.46
CA TRP A 251 18.18 29.46 16.84
C TRP A 251 18.06 29.31 18.36
N ARG A 252 18.55 30.27 19.16
CA ARG A 252 18.56 30.16 20.64
C ARG A 252 17.27 30.63 21.32
N ARG A 253 16.32 31.20 20.58
CA ARG A 253 15.05 31.64 21.15
C ARG A 253 14.07 30.48 21.17
N PHE A 254 13.38 30.25 22.28
CA PHE A 254 12.30 29.28 22.35
C PHE A 254 11.04 30.02 22.78
N ASP A 255 10.03 30.03 21.93
CA ASP A 255 8.79 30.79 22.08
C ASP A 255 7.59 29.83 22.25
N LEU A 256 6.46 30.35 22.73
CA LEU A 256 5.23 29.56 22.94
C LEU A 256 4.76 28.86 21.64
N THR A 257 4.95 29.50 20.49
CA THR A 257 4.62 28.91 19.18
C THR A 257 5.41 27.63 18.94
N ASP A 258 6.69 27.58 19.33
CA ASP A 258 7.50 26.37 19.21
C ASP A 258 6.88 25.22 20.02
N THR A 259 6.44 25.50 21.25
CA THR A 259 5.80 24.52 22.13
C THR A 259 4.49 24.00 21.54
N VAL A 260 3.63 24.89 21.03
CA VAL A 260 2.33 24.51 20.46
C VAL A 260 2.50 23.61 19.24
N ILE A 261 3.40 23.96 18.32
CA ILE A 261 3.57 23.21 17.07
C ILE A 261 4.27 21.87 17.31
N MET A 262 5.32 21.84 18.14
CA MET A 262 5.95 20.58 18.52
C MET A 262 4.97 19.64 19.22
N SER A 263 4.15 20.17 20.14
CA SER A 263 3.12 19.37 20.83
C SER A 263 2.08 18.83 19.85
N ALA A 264 1.64 19.64 18.88
CA ALA A 264 0.69 19.20 17.86
C ALA A 264 1.27 18.09 16.95
N LEU A 265 2.54 18.19 16.56
CA LEU A 265 3.23 17.16 15.77
C LEU A 265 3.37 15.85 16.56
N VAL A 266 3.80 15.92 17.82
CA VAL A 266 3.93 14.73 18.69
C VAL A 266 2.58 14.10 18.98
N LEU A 267 1.55 14.91 19.27
CA LEU A 267 0.19 14.42 19.46
C LEU A 267 -0.30 13.70 18.20
N TRP A 268 -0.13 14.32 17.03
CA TRP A 268 -0.53 13.72 15.75
C TRP A 268 0.26 12.46 15.40
N TYR A 269 1.53 12.38 15.75
CA TYR A 269 2.31 11.16 15.57
C TYR A 269 1.73 9.96 16.34
N VAL A 270 1.19 10.21 17.55
CA VAL A 270 0.58 9.18 18.39
C VAL A 270 -0.86 8.85 17.99
N ILE A 271 -1.74 9.85 17.80
CA ILE A 271 -3.17 9.60 17.54
C ILE A 271 -3.58 9.74 16.07
N GLY A 272 -2.67 10.22 15.22
CA GLY A 272 -2.93 10.59 13.84
C GLY A 272 -3.22 9.41 12.92
N ALA A 273 -3.72 9.75 11.73
CA ALA A 273 -3.98 8.77 10.69
C ALA A 273 -2.66 8.29 10.04
N GLY A 274 -2.64 7.02 9.64
CA GLY A 274 -1.62 6.50 8.73
C GLY A 274 -1.88 6.93 7.28
N SER A 275 -0.95 6.59 6.39
CA SER A 275 -1.15 6.71 4.95
C SER A 275 -1.73 5.41 4.36
N SER A 276 -2.08 5.40 3.07
CA SER A 276 -2.63 4.21 2.40
C SER A 276 -1.62 3.06 2.30
N ASP A 277 -0.35 3.39 2.01
CA ASP A 277 0.68 2.43 1.62
C ASP A 277 1.56 2.03 2.81
N ASP A 278 1.11 2.29 4.05
CA ASP A 278 1.90 1.99 5.23
C ASP A 278 2.17 0.49 5.35
N GLY A 279 1.13 -0.33 5.14
CA GLY A 279 1.29 -1.78 5.07
C GLY A 279 2.15 -2.26 3.89
N TYR A 280 2.13 -1.51 2.77
CA TYR A 280 2.87 -1.83 1.57
C TYR A 280 4.38 -1.72 1.83
N GLN A 281 4.80 -0.57 2.36
CA GLN A 281 6.20 -0.31 2.69
C GLN A 281 6.67 -1.19 3.84
N MET A 282 5.81 -1.47 4.83
CA MET A 282 6.13 -2.37 5.93
C MET A 282 6.35 -3.80 5.46
N GLY A 283 5.46 -4.33 4.61
CA GLY A 283 5.59 -5.69 4.05
C GLY A 283 6.88 -5.86 3.24
N MET A 284 7.22 -4.87 2.41
CA MET A 284 8.48 -4.87 1.65
C MET A 284 9.70 -4.77 2.55
N ALA A 285 9.69 -3.88 3.55
CA ALA A 285 10.82 -3.70 4.46
C ALA A 285 11.10 -4.95 5.30
N ARG A 286 10.06 -5.64 5.80
CA ARG A 286 10.18 -6.85 6.62
C ARG A 286 10.67 -8.07 5.82
N THR A 287 10.36 -8.12 4.52
CA THR A 287 10.73 -9.25 3.65
C THR A 287 12.10 -9.08 2.98
N ALA A 288 12.58 -7.84 2.81
CA ALA A 288 13.78 -7.52 2.05
C ALA A 288 15.08 -8.16 2.59
N GLU A 289 15.22 -8.30 3.91
CA GLU A 289 16.44 -8.90 4.49
C GLU A 289 16.58 -10.38 4.09
N HIS A 290 15.49 -11.13 4.18
CA HIS A 290 15.50 -12.55 3.82
C HIS A 290 15.63 -12.74 2.30
N ALA A 291 14.98 -11.88 1.51
CA ALA A 291 15.11 -11.86 0.04
C ALA A 291 16.53 -11.56 -0.44
N GLY A 292 17.30 -10.80 0.35
CA GLY A 292 18.64 -10.31 0.00
C GLY A 292 18.65 -9.08 -0.91
N TYR A 293 17.48 -8.53 -1.25
CA TYR A 293 17.32 -7.29 -2.02
C TYR A 293 15.96 -6.63 -1.73
N MET A 294 15.82 -5.34 -2.05
CA MET A 294 14.56 -4.59 -1.84
C MET A 294 13.54 -4.90 -2.94
N ALA A 295 12.92 -6.07 -2.86
CA ALA A 295 11.90 -6.53 -3.79
C ALA A 295 10.63 -5.69 -3.68
N ASN A 296 10.01 -5.35 -4.81
CA ASN A 296 8.58 -5.08 -4.80
C ASN A 296 7.85 -6.41 -4.55
N TYR A 297 7.42 -6.57 -3.30
CA TYR A 297 6.87 -7.81 -2.79
C TYR A 297 5.47 -8.13 -3.35
N PHE A 298 4.67 -7.11 -3.67
CA PHE A 298 3.25 -7.28 -3.98
C PHE A 298 2.92 -7.34 -5.48
N ARG A 299 3.77 -6.79 -6.35
CA ARG A 299 3.50 -6.64 -7.79
C ARG A 299 4.80 -6.74 -8.58
N TRP A 300 4.68 -6.89 -9.91
CA TRP A 300 5.81 -6.81 -10.84
C TRP A 300 6.86 -7.91 -10.65
N PHE A 301 6.41 -9.15 -10.38
CA PHE A 301 7.22 -10.37 -10.47
C PHE A 301 8.48 -10.34 -9.58
N GLY A 302 8.38 -9.74 -8.38
CA GLY A 302 9.49 -9.61 -7.44
C GLY A 302 10.61 -8.68 -7.92
N SER A 303 10.38 -7.80 -8.90
CA SER A 303 11.38 -6.83 -9.37
C SER A 303 11.73 -5.79 -8.28
N PRO A 304 12.99 -5.36 -8.16
CA PRO A 304 13.43 -4.42 -7.12
C PRO A 304 12.84 -3.02 -7.29
N GLU A 305 12.80 -2.24 -6.20
CA GLU A 305 12.46 -0.80 -6.21
C GLU A 305 13.52 0.11 -6.83
N ASP A 306 14.73 -0.41 -7.02
CA ASP A 306 15.82 0.31 -7.65
C ASP A 306 15.45 0.74 -9.10
N PRO A 307 15.77 1.98 -9.52
CA PRO A 307 16.84 2.83 -8.99
C PRO A 307 16.40 3.80 -7.87
N PHE A 308 15.18 3.66 -7.36
CA PHE A 308 14.68 4.46 -6.23
C PHE A 308 14.62 3.60 -4.97
N GLY A 309 14.27 4.20 -3.83
CA GLY A 309 13.92 3.42 -2.64
C GLY A 309 15.09 3.06 -1.72
N TRP A 310 16.24 3.76 -1.79
CA TRP A 310 17.29 3.59 -0.77
C TRP A 310 16.76 3.83 0.65
N TYR A 311 15.72 4.66 0.79
CA TYR A 311 15.02 4.92 2.05
C TYR A 311 14.35 3.67 2.63
N TYR A 312 13.87 2.74 1.81
CA TYR A 312 13.24 1.51 2.30
C TYR A 312 14.27 0.57 2.93
N ASN A 313 15.54 0.63 2.52
CA ASN A 313 16.62 -0.09 3.20
C ASN A 313 16.85 0.45 4.62
N LEU A 314 16.60 1.73 4.89
CA LEU A 314 16.60 2.25 6.26
C LEU A 314 15.45 1.63 7.07
N LEU A 315 14.25 1.53 6.49
CA LEU A 315 13.12 0.87 7.16
C LEU A 315 13.42 -0.62 7.44
N ALA A 316 14.00 -1.35 6.48
CA ALA A 316 14.41 -2.73 6.65
C ALA A 316 15.50 -2.92 7.73
N ILE A 317 16.34 -1.90 7.99
CA ILE A 317 17.27 -1.92 9.12
C ILE A 317 16.52 -1.66 10.44
N MET A 318 15.53 -0.78 10.42
CA MET A 318 14.74 -0.43 11.60
C MET A 318 13.86 -1.58 12.11
N THR A 319 13.31 -2.40 11.20
CA THR A 319 12.48 -3.58 11.53
C THR A 319 13.25 -4.63 12.34
N LYS A 320 14.58 -4.70 12.19
CA LYS A 320 15.44 -5.58 13.01
C LYS A 320 15.38 -5.28 14.51
N PHE A 321 15.04 -4.04 14.86
CA PHE A 321 14.91 -3.62 16.26
C PHE A 321 13.47 -3.74 16.74
N SER A 322 12.52 -3.25 15.94
CA SER A 322 11.10 -3.33 16.26
C SER A 322 10.24 -3.02 15.03
N ASP A 323 9.07 -3.65 15.00
CA ASP A 323 8.06 -3.46 13.95
C ASP A 323 6.86 -2.62 14.42
N ILE A 324 6.91 -2.06 15.64
CA ILE A 324 5.79 -1.26 16.16
C ILE A 324 5.60 0.02 15.35
N SER A 325 4.34 0.44 15.22
CA SER A 325 3.93 1.56 14.37
C SER A 325 4.61 2.87 14.76
N LEU A 326 4.79 3.13 16.07
CA LEU A 326 5.49 4.33 16.54
C LEU A 326 6.96 4.32 16.06
N TRP A 327 7.69 3.24 16.29
CA TRP A 327 9.12 3.17 15.95
C TRP A 327 9.37 3.35 14.46
N ILE A 328 8.66 2.59 13.63
CA ILE A 328 8.91 2.59 12.19
C ILE A 328 8.54 3.93 11.52
N ARG A 329 7.58 4.68 12.10
CA ARG A 329 7.17 6.03 11.63
C ARG A 329 7.99 7.18 12.23
N LEU A 330 8.97 6.88 13.10
CA LEU A 330 9.83 7.90 13.73
C LEU A 330 10.57 8.82 12.73
N PRO A 331 11.06 8.34 11.55
CA PRO A 331 11.71 9.20 10.57
C PRO A 331 10.83 10.37 10.11
N ASP A 332 9.52 10.16 9.97
CA ASP A 332 8.57 11.20 9.57
C ASP A 332 8.34 12.24 10.68
N LEU A 333 8.30 11.82 11.95
CA LEU A 333 8.26 12.76 13.06
C LEU A 333 9.54 13.63 13.07
N ILE A 334 10.72 13.03 12.94
CA ILE A 334 11.99 13.75 12.88
C ILE A 334 12.00 14.71 11.69
N ALA A 335 11.56 14.25 10.51
CA ALA A 335 11.43 15.07 9.32
C ALA A 335 10.51 16.28 9.57
N SER A 336 9.34 16.07 10.19
CA SER A 336 8.40 17.16 10.50
C SER A 336 8.99 18.23 11.42
N LEU A 337 9.75 17.82 12.45
CA LEU A 337 10.40 18.72 13.40
C LEU A 337 11.54 19.51 12.74
N VAL A 338 12.36 18.84 11.92
CA VAL A 338 13.42 19.50 11.14
C VAL A 338 12.83 20.46 10.12
N CYS A 339 11.73 20.07 9.45
CA CYS A 339 10.99 20.91 8.50
C CYS A 339 10.59 22.24 9.15
N TRP A 340 9.87 22.13 10.27
CA TRP A 340 9.39 23.27 11.03
C TRP A 340 10.53 24.16 11.54
N LEU A 341 11.60 23.55 12.07
CA LEU A 341 12.76 24.29 12.58
C LEU A 341 13.44 25.10 11.47
N LEU A 342 13.61 24.50 10.28
CA LEU A 342 14.20 25.18 9.12
C LEU A 342 13.29 26.30 8.60
N ILE A 343 11.97 26.08 8.53
CA ILE A 343 11.02 27.12 8.12
C ILE A 343 11.11 28.32 9.06
N SER A 344 10.94 28.09 10.37
CA SER A 344 10.87 29.15 11.37
C SER A 344 12.19 29.91 11.53
N ARG A 345 13.35 29.22 11.46
CA ARG A 345 14.66 29.82 11.79
C ARG A 345 15.51 30.21 10.58
N GLU A 346 15.34 29.54 9.45
CA GLU A 346 16.15 29.79 8.25
C GLU A 346 15.35 30.46 7.13
N VAL A 347 14.15 29.98 6.83
CA VAL A 347 13.36 30.45 5.67
C VAL A 347 12.66 31.78 5.95
N LEU A 348 11.83 31.87 7.00
CA LEU A 348 11.07 33.10 7.28
C LEU A 348 11.97 34.33 7.45
N PRO A 349 13.10 34.27 8.19
CA PRO A 349 14.02 35.40 8.27
C PRO A 349 14.67 35.77 6.93
N ARG A 350 14.88 34.77 6.06
CA ARG A 350 15.49 34.98 4.74
C ARG A 350 14.58 35.72 3.77
N LEU A 351 13.27 35.57 3.91
CA LEU A 351 12.24 36.25 3.10
C LEU A 351 12.13 37.76 3.39
N GLY A 352 12.74 38.25 4.46
CA GLY A 352 12.86 39.67 4.78
C GLY A 352 12.31 40.04 6.16
N PRO A 353 12.65 41.22 6.69
CA PRO A 353 12.31 41.63 8.05
C PRO A 353 10.79 41.76 8.30
N ALA A 354 9.98 42.04 7.27
CA ALA A 354 8.53 42.09 7.43
C ALA A 354 7.92 40.71 7.70
N VAL A 355 8.49 39.66 7.09
CA VAL A 355 8.06 38.28 7.35
C VAL A 355 8.55 37.83 8.73
N ALA A 356 9.83 38.04 9.02
CA ALA A 356 10.46 37.61 10.27
C ALA A 356 9.83 38.18 11.54
N ARG A 357 9.30 39.41 11.49
CA ARG A 357 8.71 40.11 12.65
C ARG A 357 7.19 39.98 12.73
N SER A 358 6.54 39.35 11.75
CA SER A 358 5.09 39.25 11.68
C SER A 358 4.59 37.99 12.36
N LYS A 359 3.92 38.13 13.52
CA LYS A 359 3.26 37.01 14.21
C LYS A 359 2.20 36.31 13.32
N PRO A 360 1.33 37.04 12.58
CA PRO A 360 0.41 36.39 11.64
C PRO A 360 1.09 35.55 10.57
N ALA A 361 2.26 35.98 10.08
CA ALA A 361 2.99 35.23 9.05
C ALA A 361 3.59 33.94 9.62
N ALA A 362 4.12 33.98 10.85
CA ALA A 362 4.60 32.79 11.55
C ALA A 362 3.47 31.77 11.74
N TRP A 363 2.35 32.18 12.35
CA TRP A 363 1.19 31.30 12.53
C TRP A 363 0.61 30.77 11.22
N ALA A 364 0.62 31.57 10.15
CA ALA A 364 0.20 31.10 8.83
C ALA A 364 1.13 30.01 8.28
N ALA A 365 2.45 30.17 8.39
CA ALA A 365 3.38 29.11 8.03
C ALA A 365 3.15 27.85 8.86
N ASP A 366 3.07 27.99 10.18
CA ASP A 366 2.94 26.86 11.10
C ASP A 366 1.65 26.07 10.87
N PHE A 367 0.50 26.74 10.79
CA PHE A 367 -0.78 26.04 10.58
C PHE A 367 -0.94 25.50 9.16
N VAL A 368 -0.39 26.15 8.13
CA VAL A 368 -0.41 25.59 6.77
C VAL A 368 0.52 24.37 6.67
N LEU A 369 1.66 24.39 7.36
CA LEU A 369 2.52 23.22 7.49
C LEU A 369 1.73 22.06 8.10
N LEU A 370 1.12 22.24 9.28
CA LEU A 370 0.35 21.20 9.94
C LEU A 370 -0.84 20.72 9.10
N ALA A 371 -1.64 21.64 8.53
CA ALA A 371 -2.81 21.30 7.72
C ALA A 371 -2.46 20.54 6.43
N SER A 372 -1.22 20.70 5.94
CA SER A 372 -0.71 19.97 4.77
C SER A 372 0.12 18.74 5.16
N TRP A 373 0.64 18.67 6.38
CA TRP A 373 1.44 17.55 6.85
C TRP A 373 0.56 16.40 7.37
N PHE A 374 -0.44 16.73 8.21
CA PHE A 374 -1.34 15.76 8.84
C PHE A 374 -2.03 14.77 7.88
N PRO A 375 -2.59 15.21 6.73
CA PRO A 375 -3.28 14.29 5.81
C PRO A 375 -2.38 13.44 4.91
N PHE A 376 -1.06 13.70 4.87
CA PHE A 376 -0.15 13.07 3.91
C PHE A 376 1.09 12.44 4.54
N ASN A 377 1.81 13.14 5.42
CA ASN A 377 3.18 12.82 5.84
C ASN A 377 3.24 12.27 7.29
N ASN A 378 2.41 11.27 7.61
CA ASN A 378 2.41 10.65 8.94
C ASN A 378 2.56 9.12 8.90
N GLY A 379 2.61 8.54 7.70
CA GLY A 379 2.76 7.12 7.44
C GLY A 379 4.21 6.72 7.14
N LEU A 380 4.41 5.70 6.31
CA LEU A 380 5.73 5.23 5.85
C LEU A 380 6.07 5.66 4.42
N ARG A 381 5.13 6.27 3.71
CA ARG A 381 5.44 6.86 2.41
C ARG A 381 6.41 8.02 2.57
N PRO A 382 7.39 8.18 1.67
CA PRO A 382 8.51 9.06 1.95
C PRO A 382 8.30 10.52 1.49
N GLU A 383 7.06 10.97 1.24
CA GLU A 383 6.81 12.36 0.83
C GLU A 383 7.27 13.39 1.88
N GLY A 384 7.23 13.06 3.18
CA GLY A 384 7.72 13.94 4.25
C GLY A 384 9.23 14.21 4.15
N GLN A 385 9.99 13.17 3.84
CA GLN A 385 11.43 13.14 3.68
C GLN A 385 11.80 13.91 2.41
N ILE A 386 11.02 13.78 1.35
CA ILE A 386 11.20 14.55 0.10
C ILE A 386 10.89 16.04 0.32
N ALA A 387 9.82 16.36 1.06
CA ALA A 387 9.48 17.75 1.40
C ALA A 387 10.62 18.42 2.20
N VAL A 388 11.19 17.70 3.17
CA VAL A 388 12.33 18.17 3.97
C VAL A 388 13.62 18.24 3.17
N GLY A 389 13.94 17.22 2.37
CA GLY A 389 15.11 17.21 1.48
C GLY A 389 15.10 18.38 0.51
N SER A 390 13.93 18.72 -0.03
CA SER A 390 13.74 19.88 -0.90
C SER A 390 13.88 21.21 -0.16
N LEU A 391 13.38 21.29 1.08
CA LEU A 391 13.58 22.46 1.95
C LEU A 391 15.05 22.66 2.32
N ILE A 392 15.76 21.60 2.71
CA ILE A 392 17.20 21.63 3.01
C ILE A 392 17.98 22.10 1.77
N THR A 393 17.66 21.56 0.59
CA THR A 393 18.26 21.97 -0.68
C THR A 393 18.06 23.47 -0.91
N TRP A 394 16.84 23.98 -0.72
CA TRP A 394 16.56 25.41 -0.87
C TRP A 394 17.34 26.28 0.13
N VAL A 395 17.38 25.88 1.41
CA VAL A 395 18.10 26.59 2.47
C VAL A 395 19.60 26.62 2.19
N LEU A 396 20.19 25.51 1.76
CA LEU A 396 21.61 25.41 1.41
C LEU A 396 21.97 26.27 0.20
N ILE A 397 21.11 26.32 -0.82
CA ILE A 397 21.28 27.22 -1.97
C ILE A 397 21.19 28.69 -1.55
N GLU A 398 20.22 29.08 -0.72
CA GLU A 398 20.15 30.45 -0.21
C GLU A 398 21.36 30.81 0.65
N ARG A 399 21.89 29.86 1.42
CA ARG A 399 23.12 30.03 2.18
C ARG A 399 24.34 30.20 1.27
N ALA A 400 24.43 29.42 0.18
CA ALA A 400 25.46 29.61 -0.84
C ALA A 400 25.38 31.01 -1.47
N ILE A 401 24.18 31.47 -1.82
CA ILE A 401 23.95 32.78 -2.44
C ILE A 401 24.35 33.92 -1.50
N THR A 402 23.95 33.85 -0.23
CA THR A 402 24.21 34.91 0.76
C THR A 402 25.66 34.96 1.18
N SER A 403 26.31 33.80 1.35
CA SER A 403 27.72 33.72 1.73
C SER A 403 28.70 33.78 0.55
N ARG A 404 28.20 33.74 -0.70
CA ARG A 404 29.02 33.64 -1.94
C ARG A 404 29.98 32.44 -1.94
N ARG A 405 29.54 31.30 -1.39
CA ARG A 405 30.31 30.05 -1.27
C ARG A 405 29.71 28.93 -2.09
N LEU A 406 30.55 28.04 -2.59
CA LEU A 406 30.13 26.90 -3.40
C LEU A 406 29.97 25.61 -2.60
N THR A 407 30.59 25.49 -1.43
CA THR A 407 30.44 24.33 -0.55
C THR A 407 28.98 24.06 -0.17
N PRO A 408 28.17 25.07 0.26
CA PRO A 408 26.76 24.82 0.53
C PRO A 408 25.97 24.46 -0.75
N ALA A 409 26.42 24.92 -1.92
CA ALA A 409 25.83 24.51 -3.19
C ALA A 409 26.15 23.04 -3.52
N ALA A 410 27.38 22.58 -3.28
CA ALA A 410 27.76 21.17 -3.42
C ALA A 410 26.96 20.28 -2.47
N LEU A 411 26.81 20.69 -1.20
CA LEU A 411 25.96 19.98 -0.24
C LEU A 411 24.48 19.98 -0.67
N ALA A 412 23.97 21.09 -1.23
CA ALA A 412 22.62 21.12 -1.79
C ALA A 412 22.46 20.15 -2.97
N THR A 413 23.49 20.01 -3.82
CA THR A 413 23.52 19.04 -4.90
C THR A 413 23.48 17.60 -4.38
N ILE A 414 24.24 17.28 -3.33
CA ILE A 414 24.18 15.97 -2.66
C ILE A 414 22.77 15.73 -2.09
N THR A 415 22.23 16.68 -1.31
CA THR A 415 20.88 16.55 -0.74
C THR A 415 19.83 16.32 -1.83
N ALA A 416 19.88 17.09 -2.93
CA ALA A 416 18.92 16.95 -4.02
C ALA A 416 19.05 15.59 -4.74
N ALA A 417 20.27 15.10 -4.96
CA ALA A 417 20.51 13.79 -5.56
C ALA A 417 19.98 12.66 -4.66
N PHE A 418 20.26 12.70 -3.36
CA PHE A 418 19.72 11.74 -2.39
C PHE A 418 18.20 11.81 -2.28
N THR A 419 17.62 13.02 -2.32
CA THR A 419 16.16 13.22 -2.31
C THR A 419 15.50 12.64 -3.56
N LEU A 420 16.13 12.81 -4.74
CA LEU A 420 15.67 12.20 -5.99
C LEU A 420 15.73 10.66 -5.93
N GLY A 421 16.76 10.10 -5.29
CA GLY A 421 16.92 8.66 -5.10
C GLY A 421 15.89 8.02 -4.15
N ILE A 422 15.11 8.81 -3.40
CA ILE A 422 14.07 8.28 -2.52
C ILE A 422 12.88 7.75 -3.33
N GLN A 423 12.37 8.55 -4.29
CA GLN A 423 11.14 8.28 -5.05
C GLN A 423 11.17 9.09 -6.35
N PRO A 424 10.53 8.65 -7.46
CA PRO A 424 10.43 9.46 -8.69
C PRO A 424 9.94 10.90 -8.50
N THR A 425 9.08 11.15 -7.49
CA THR A 425 8.56 12.50 -7.19
C THR A 425 9.60 13.40 -6.49
N GLY A 426 10.76 12.86 -6.09
CA GLY A 426 11.89 13.60 -5.52
C GLY A 426 12.53 14.62 -6.46
N LEU A 427 12.12 14.64 -7.74
CA LEU A 427 12.52 15.63 -8.74
C LEU A 427 12.27 17.09 -8.30
N ILE A 428 11.41 17.31 -7.31
CA ILE A 428 11.15 18.63 -6.74
C ILE A 428 12.39 19.27 -6.09
N ALA A 429 13.33 18.48 -5.57
CA ALA A 429 14.59 19.02 -5.04
C ALA A 429 15.45 19.63 -6.17
N VAL A 430 15.34 19.11 -7.40
CA VAL A 430 15.99 19.69 -8.58
C VAL A 430 15.40 21.05 -8.93
N ALA A 431 14.09 21.27 -8.71
CA ALA A 431 13.47 22.58 -8.88
C ALA A 431 14.12 23.65 -7.99
N ALA A 432 14.52 23.29 -6.75
CA ALA A 432 15.24 24.18 -5.86
C ALA A 432 16.64 24.55 -6.37
N LEU A 433 17.37 23.60 -6.95
CA LEU A 433 18.65 23.86 -7.61
C LEU A 433 18.49 24.79 -8.82
N LEU A 434 17.50 24.52 -9.69
CA LEU A 434 17.24 25.31 -10.90
C LEU A 434 16.83 26.74 -10.58
N ALA A 435 15.97 26.95 -9.58
CA ALA A 435 15.59 28.29 -9.11
C ALA A 435 16.80 29.11 -8.62
N GLY A 436 17.82 28.44 -8.07
CA GLY A 436 19.09 29.01 -7.64
C GLY A 436 20.19 29.04 -8.71
N GLY A 437 19.97 28.51 -9.91
CA GLY A 437 21.05 28.29 -10.89
C GLY A 437 21.77 29.56 -11.31
N ARG A 438 21.03 30.62 -11.68
CA ARG A 438 21.63 31.90 -12.12
C ARG A 438 22.54 32.56 -11.06
N PRO A 439 22.14 32.71 -9.79
CA PRO A 439 23.02 33.30 -8.79
C PRO A 439 24.21 32.38 -8.43
N ILE A 440 24.06 31.06 -8.45
CA ILE A 440 25.20 30.13 -8.27
C ILE A 440 26.20 30.27 -9.42
N LEU A 441 25.73 30.34 -10.67
CA LEU A 441 26.60 30.54 -11.83
C LEU A 441 27.43 31.83 -11.71
N ARG A 442 26.83 32.92 -11.20
CA ARG A 442 27.56 34.17 -10.94
C ARG A 442 28.67 33.99 -9.89
N ILE A 443 28.45 33.18 -8.86
CA ILE A 443 29.49 32.86 -7.86
C ILE A 443 30.62 32.06 -8.53
N ILE A 444 30.29 31.06 -9.34
CA ILE A 444 31.28 30.27 -10.10
C ILE A 444 32.11 31.18 -11.01
N VAL A 445 31.47 32.03 -11.82
CA VAL A 445 32.16 32.98 -12.72
C VAL A 445 33.07 33.93 -11.96
N THR A 446 32.65 34.38 -10.77
CA THR A 446 33.47 35.26 -9.93
C THR A 446 34.69 34.53 -9.36
N LYS A 447 34.50 33.32 -8.82
CA LYS A 447 35.58 32.51 -8.23
C LYS A 447 36.52 31.90 -9.27
N HIS A 448 36.03 31.65 -10.49
CA HIS A 448 36.84 31.14 -11.60
C HIS A 448 38.09 31.99 -11.83
N ARG A 449 37.99 33.31 -11.70
CA ARG A 449 39.12 34.24 -11.86
C ARG A 449 40.22 34.07 -10.82
N GLN A 450 39.91 33.46 -9.66
CA GLN A 450 40.85 33.27 -8.55
C GLN A 450 41.49 31.88 -8.57
N VAL A 451 40.72 30.83 -8.91
CA VAL A 451 41.17 29.44 -8.75
C VAL A 451 41.06 28.57 -10.01
N GLY A 452 40.49 29.09 -11.09
CA GLY A 452 40.21 28.35 -12.33
C GLY A 452 38.88 27.58 -12.29
N THR A 453 38.54 26.91 -13.40
CA THR A 453 37.25 26.21 -13.57
C THR A 453 37.21 24.85 -12.89
N TRP A 454 38.22 24.01 -13.13
CA TRP A 454 38.21 22.61 -12.71
C TRP A 454 38.10 22.38 -11.20
N PRO A 455 38.79 23.15 -10.33
CA PRO A 455 38.64 23.02 -8.88
C PRO A 455 37.24 23.38 -8.36
N LEU A 456 36.41 24.04 -9.18
CA LEU A 456 35.04 24.42 -8.83
C LEU A 456 34.02 23.42 -9.38
N VAL A 457 34.21 22.94 -10.61
CA VAL A 457 33.26 22.04 -11.29
C VAL A 457 33.44 20.59 -10.88
N ALA A 458 34.68 20.11 -10.72
CA ALA A 458 34.94 18.70 -10.42
C ALA A 458 34.29 18.24 -9.08
N PRO A 459 34.37 19.01 -7.97
CA PRO A 459 33.65 18.65 -6.75
C PRO A 459 32.13 18.66 -6.91
N MET A 460 31.57 19.54 -7.76
CA MET A 460 30.12 19.58 -8.03
C MET A 460 29.66 18.36 -8.84
N LEU A 461 30.48 17.87 -9.78
CA LEU A 461 30.21 16.63 -10.51
C LEU A 461 30.25 15.41 -9.59
N ALA A 462 31.27 15.31 -8.73
CA ALA A 462 31.33 14.26 -7.71
C ALA A 462 30.10 14.30 -6.79
N ALA A 463 29.77 15.48 -6.26
CA ALA A 463 28.60 15.70 -5.42
C ALA A 463 27.27 15.29 -6.08
N GLY A 464 27.11 15.52 -7.38
CA GLY A 464 25.90 15.14 -8.12
C GLY A 464 25.80 13.66 -8.47
N THR A 465 26.93 12.93 -8.52
CA THR A 465 26.98 11.53 -8.95
C THR A 465 27.19 10.54 -7.81
N VAL A 466 27.54 11.00 -6.61
CA VAL A 466 27.77 10.14 -5.42
C VAL A 466 26.52 9.37 -4.95
N ILE A 467 25.33 9.68 -5.48
CA ILE A 467 24.12 8.89 -5.27
C ILE A 467 24.17 7.53 -5.98
N LEU A 468 24.92 7.40 -7.08
CA LEU A 468 25.03 6.15 -7.84
C LEU A 468 25.61 4.97 -7.02
N PRO A 469 26.66 5.16 -6.19
CA PRO A 469 27.09 4.14 -5.23
C PRO A 469 26.00 3.62 -4.29
N VAL A 470 24.98 4.42 -3.98
CA VAL A 470 23.89 4.01 -3.09
C VAL A 470 22.82 3.25 -3.89
N VAL A 471 22.40 3.81 -5.03
CA VAL A 471 21.38 3.23 -5.92
C VAL A 471 21.83 1.89 -6.49
N PHE A 472 23.07 1.82 -6.99
CA PHE A 472 23.64 0.62 -7.62
C PHE A 472 24.56 -0.13 -6.64
N SER A 473 24.27 -0.03 -5.34
CA SER A 473 25.09 -0.68 -4.31
C SER A 473 25.13 -2.20 -4.50
N ASP A 474 23.95 -2.77 -4.71
CA ASP A 474 23.77 -4.16 -5.05
C ASP A 474 23.43 -4.33 -6.55
N GLN A 475 22.33 -3.72 -6.99
CA GLN A 475 21.81 -3.86 -8.35
C GLN A 475 22.76 -3.33 -9.43
N THR A 476 22.59 -3.84 -10.66
CA THR A 476 23.38 -3.49 -11.84
C THR A 476 22.56 -2.64 -12.81
N LEU A 477 23.20 -2.06 -13.81
CA LEU A 477 22.48 -1.32 -14.85
C LEU A 477 21.48 -2.21 -15.60
N ALA A 478 21.87 -3.45 -15.92
CA ALA A 478 20.99 -4.39 -16.60
C ALA A 478 19.75 -4.78 -15.77
N THR A 479 19.92 -5.02 -14.46
CA THR A 479 18.79 -5.37 -13.59
C THR A 479 17.83 -4.20 -13.39
N VAL A 480 18.34 -2.98 -13.22
CA VAL A 480 17.51 -1.76 -13.11
C VAL A 480 16.73 -1.47 -14.40
N PHE A 481 17.33 -1.69 -15.57
CA PHE A 481 16.60 -1.54 -16.84
C PHE A 481 15.50 -2.58 -17.00
N GLU A 482 15.73 -3.83 -16.59
CA GLU A 482 14.68 -4.85 -16.63
C GLU A 482 13.55 -4.53 -15.64
N ALA A 483 13.87 -4.13 -14.40
CA ALA A 483 12.87 -3.71 -13.41
C ALA A 483 12.03 -2.52 -13.90
N THR A 484 12.68 -1.53 -14.51
CA THR A 484 12.00 -0.37 -15.11
C THR A 484 11.09 -0.79 -16.27
N ARG A 485 11.56 -1.68 -17.16
CA ARG A 485 10.78 -2.21 -18.29
C ARG A 485 9.50 -2.88 -17.81
N ILE A 486 9.60 -3.74 -16.78
CA ILE A 486 8.46 -4.47 -16.19
C ILE A 486 7.42 -3.47 -15.68
N ARG A 487 7.84 -2.50 -14.86
CA ARG A 487 6.95 -1.46 -14.28
C ARG A 487 6.28 -0.60 -15.34
N THR A 488 7.01 -0.20 -16.38
CA THR A 488 6.45 0.60 -17.47
C THR A 488 5.45 -0.18 -18.32
N ALA A 489 5.73 -1.45 -18.60
CA ALA A 489 4.86 -2.29 -19.43
C ALA A 489 3.56 -2.69 -18.72
N ILE A 490 3.63 -3.01 -17.42
CA ILE A 490 2.48 -3.46 -16.61
C ILE A 490 1.70 -2.27 -16.02
N GLY A 491 2.41 -1.23 -15.59
CA GLY A 491 1.83 -0.05 -14.97
C GLY A 491 1.34 -0.27 -13.53
N PRO A 492 0.70 0.76 -12.94
CA PRO A 492 0.24 1.99 -13.60
C PRO A 492 1.38 2.97 -13.97
N SER A 493 1.46 3.34 -15.26
CA SER A 493 2.42 4.31 -15.80
C SER A 493 1.70 5.29 -16.74
N GLN A 494 1.29 6.43 -16.19
CA GLN A 494 0.54 7.46 -16.88
C GLN A 494 1.44 8.39 -17.69
N ALA A 495 0.95 8.81 -18.86
CA ALA A 495 1.63 9.79 -19.68
C ALA A 495 1.65 11.18 -19.01
N TRP A 496 2.54 12.06 -19.49
CA TRP A 496 2.70 13.40 -18.92
C TRP A 496 1.46 14.28 -19.15
N TYR A 497 0.77 14.12 -20.28
CA TYR A 497 -0.41 14.92 -20.65
C TYR A 497 -1.68 14.56 -19.87
N THR A 498 -1.67 13.49 -19.06
CA THR A 498 -2.80 13.09 -18.20
C THR A 498 -2.63 13.54 -16.74
N ASP A 499 -1.76 14.53 -16.46
CA ASP A 499 -1.62 15.06 -15.10
C ASP A 499 -2.91 15.71 -14.55
N ASN A 500 -3.87 16.04 -15.41
CA ASN A 500 -5.22 16.46 -15.01
C ASN A 500 -5.92 15.43 -14.09
N LEU A 501 -5.62 14.13 -14.23
CA LEU A 501 -6.16 13.07 -13.38
C LEU A 501 -5.86 13.28 -11.90
N ARG A 502 -4.67 13.81 -11.57
CA ARG A 502 -4.25 14.10 -10.19
C ARG A 502 -5.23 15.05 -9.48
N TYR A 503 -5.70 16.06 -10.22
CA TYR A 503 -6.65 17.04 -9.72
C TYR A 503 -8.08 16.51 -9.75
N TYR A 504 -8.42 15.71 -10.77
CA TYR A 504 -9.72 15.03 -10.85
C TYR A 504 -9.98 14.16 -9.62
N TYR A 505 -9.03 13.28 -9.26
CA TYR A 505 -9.16 12.40 -8.09
C TYR A 505 -9.33 13.17 -6.78
N MET A 506 -8.68 14.33 -6.64
CA MET A 506 -8.81 15.20 -5.46
C MET A 506 -10.24 15.75 -5.28
N PHE A 507 -10.99 15.97 -6.37
CA PHE A 507 -12.35 16.53 -6.32
C PHE A 507 -13.46 15.47 -6.27
N LEU A 508 -13.12 14.18 -6.36
CA LEU A 508 -14.09 13.12 -6.15
C LEU A 508 -14.52 13.06 -4.68
N PRO A 509 -15.80 12.75 -4.38
CA PRO A 509 -16.30 12.60 -3.01
C PRO A 509 -15.91 11.23 -2.42
N THR A 510 -14.60 10.94 -2.40
CA THR A 510 -14.00 9.71 -1.86
C THR A 510 -13.02 10.04 -0.74
N VAL A 511 -12.46 9.02 -0.09
CA VAL A 511 -11.42 9.20 0.94
C VAL A 511 -10.17 9.89 0.38
N ASP A 512 -9.81 9.60 -0.88
CA ASP A 512 -8.70 10.27 -1.56
C ASP A 512 -8.92 11.76 -1.81
N GLY A 513 -10.18 12.16 -2.02
CA GLY A 513 -10.62 13.53 -2.15
C GLY A 513 -11.31 14.06 -0.89
N SER A 514 -10.87 13.65 0.30
CA SER A 514 -11.48 14.07 1.57
C SER A 514 -11.23 15.54 1.91
N VAL A 515 -12.00 16.06 2.88
CA VAL A 515 -11.91 17.47 3.33
C VAL A 515 -10.47 17.87 3.69
N SER A 516 -9.77 17.04 4.46
CA SER A 516 -8.41 17.33 4.93
C SER A 516 -7.39 17.33 3.79
N ARG A 517 -7.52 16.42 2.81
CA ARG A 517 -6.62 16.30 1.66
C ARG A 517 -6.76 17.44 0.65
N ARG A 518 -7.97 17.97 0.45
CA ARG A 518 -8.21 19.11 -0.46
C ARG A 518 -7.61 20.41 0.05
N PHE A 519 -7.79 20.67 1.35
CA PHE A 519 -7.57 21.99 1.91
C PHE A 519 -6.12 22.50 1.77
N GLY A 520 -5.13 21.68 2.14
CA GLY A 520 -3.72 22.08 2.14
C GLY A 520 -3.25 22.55 0.77
N PHE A 521 -3.49 21.74 -0.26
CA PHE A 521 -3.11 22.07 -1.63
C PHE A 521 -3.85 23.31 -2.17
N LEU A 522 -5.18 23.37 -2.01
CA LEU A 522 -5.98 24.49 -2.51
C LEU A 522 -5.60 25.82 -1.85
N LEU A 523 -5.32 25.82 -0.55
CA LEU A 523 -4.89 27.02 0.17
C LEU A 523 -3.48 27.46 -0.26
N ILE A 524 -2.55 26.51 -0.44
CA ILE A 524 -1.20 26.81 -0.94
C ILE A 524 -1.29 27.39 -2.36
N ALA A 525 -2.11 26.81 -3.24
CA ALA A 525 -2.33 27.32 -4.59
C ALA A 525 -2.90 28.76 -4.57
N ALA A 526 -3.90 29.02 -3.72
CA ALA A 526 -4.44 30.38 -3.55
C ALA A 526 -3.36 31.36 -3.07
N CYS A 527 -2.56 30.98 -2.06
CA CYS A 527 -1.47 31.81 -1.56
C CYS A 527 -0.39 32.05 -2.62
N LEU A 528 -0.07 31.05 -3.44
CA LEU A 528 0.89 31.13 -4.53
C LEU A 528 0.47 32.17 -5.56
N PHE A 529 -0.76 32.08 -6.08
CA PHE A 529 -1.27 33.02 -7.07
C PHE A 529 -1.41 34.43 -6.52
N ILE A 530 -1.91 34.59 -5.28
CA ILE A 530 -2.01 35.89 -4.60
C ILE A 530 -0.62 36.54 -4.47
N ALA A 531 0.37 35.80 -3.97
CA ALA A 531 1.74 36.30 -3.83
C ALA A 531 2.34 36.69 -5.18
N MET A 532 2.15 35.85 -6.20
CA MET A 532 2.62 36.11 -7.56
C MET A 532 2.02 37.40 -8.13
N PHE A 533 0.69 37.57 -8.10
CA PHE A 533 0.03 38.76 -8.65
C PHE A 533 0.47 40.05 -7.95
N ILE A 534 0.65 40.03 -6.63
CA ILE A 534 1.11 41.20 -5.88
C ILE A 534 2.56 41.54 -6.23
N LEU A 535 3.44 40.54 -6.32
CA LEU A 535 4.86 40.74 -6.65
C LEU A 535 5.07 41.20 -8.10
N LEU A 536 4.31 40.67 -9.05
CA LEU A 536 4.30 41.12 -10.45
C LEU A 536 3.86 42.59 -10.55
N ARG A 537 2.76 42.94 -9.87
CA ARG A 537 2.18 44.29 -9.96
C ARG A 537 3.00 45.35 -9.25
N ARG A 538 3.43 45.10 -8.01
CA ARG A 538 4.11 46.12 -7.18
C ARG A 538 5.61 46.22 -7.44
N LYS A 539 6.23 45.23 -8.10
CA LYS A 539 7.67 45.11 -8.38
C LYS A 539 8.57 45.07 -7.14
N ARG A 540 8.44 46.00 -6.18
CA ARG A 540 9.14 46.04 -4.90
C ARG A 540 8.13 46.22 -3.76
N VAL A 541 8.27 45.42 -2.71
CA VAL A 541 7.45 45.51 -1.50
C VAL A 541 8.38 45.80 -0.32
N PRO A 542 8.18 46.89 0.43
CA PRO A 542 9.01 47.21 1.60
C PRO A 542 9.05 46.06 2.61
N GLY A 543 10.25 45.74 3.10
CA GLY A 543 10.45 44.69 4.11
C GLY A 543 10.40 43.24 3.59
N VAL A 544 10.09 43.01 2.31
CA VAL A 544 10.15 41.69 1.66
C VAL A 544 11.37 41.62 0.74
N ALA A 545 12.20 40.60 0.91
CA ALA A 545 13.37 40.35 0.08
C ALA A 545 12.96 39.71 -1.26
N ARG A 546 13.00 40.50 -2.34
CA ARG A 546 12.53 40.08 -3.68
C ARG A 546 13.17 38.80 -4.20
N GLY A 547 14.50 38.67 -4.09
CA GLY A 547 15.25 37.52 -4.61
C GLY A 547 14.78 36.16 -4.08
N PRO A 548 14.87 35.90 -2.76
CA PRO A 548 14.42 34.64 -2.17
C PRO A 548 12.91 34.44 -2.32
N ALA A 549 12.09 35.50 -2.25
CA ALA A 549 10.64 35.39 -2.47
C ALA A 549 10.32 34.81 -3.86
N TRP A 550 10.93 35.32 -4.94
CA TRP A 550 10.75 34.77 -6.28
C TRP A 550 11.26 33.35 -6.44
N ARG A 551 12.35 32.99 -5.74
CA ARG A 551 12.87 31.62 -5.80
C ARG A 551 11.96 30.63 -5.10
N VAL A 552 11.41 30.92 -3.91
CA VAL A 552 10.42 30.03 -3.27
C VAL A 552 9.21 29.83 -4.19
N LEU A 553 8.66 30.91 -4.76
CA LEU A 553 7.56 30.81 -5.74
C LEU A 553 7.96 29.95 -6.94
N GLY A 554 9.17 30.16 -7.48
CA GLY A 554 9.71 29.39 -8.59
C GLY A 554 9.87 27.90 -8.29
N VAL A 555 10.25 27.52 -7.07
CA VAL A 555 10.31 26.11 -6.67
C VAL A 555 8.92 25.49 -6.60
N VAL A 556 7.93 26.18 -6.04
CA VAL A 556 6.55 25.65 -5.97
C VAL A 556 5.95 25.52 -7.37
N PHE A 557 6.11 26.51 -8.26
CA PHE A 557 5.70 26.37 -9.67
C PHE A 557 6.47 25.27 -10.40
N GLY A 558 7.78 25.19 -10.21
CA GLY A 558 8.61 24.13 -10.77
C GLY A 558 8.18 22.75 -10.30
N THR A 559 7.75 22.61 -9.04
CA THR A 559 7.24 21.36 -8.46
C THR A 559 5.96 20.91 -9.15
N ILE A 560 5.01 21.83 -9.38
CA ILE A 560 3.79 21.54 -10.16
C ILE A 560 4.15 21.05 -11.57
N PHE A 561 5.12 21.71 -12.23
CA PHE A 561 5.58 21.31 -13.55
C PHE A 561 6.29 19.94 -13.55
N PHE A 562 7.18 19.67 -12.60
CA PHE A 562 7.92 18.41 -12.56
C PHE A 562 7.06 17.21 -12.20
N LEU A 563 6.00 17.40 -11.39
CA LEU A 563 5.02 16.35 -11.10
C LEU A 563 4.27 15.86 -12.34
N MET A 564 4.20 16.67 -13.40
CA MET A 564 3.66 16.27 -14.70
C MET A 564 4.41 15.07 -15.29
N PHE A 565 5.70 14.90 -15.00
CA PHE A 565 6.53 13.80 -15.49
C PHE A 565 6.58 12.59 -14.56
N ALA A 566 5.94 12.64 -13.39
CA ALA A 566 5.88 11.48 -12.50
C ALA A 566 5.00 10.37 -13.13
N PRO A 567 5.42 9.10 -13.15
CA PRO A 567 4.66 8.03 -13.80
C PRO A 567 3.28 7.80 -13.15
N THR A 568 3.14 8.07 -11.85
CA THR A 568 1.86 7.92 -11.12
C THR A 568 1.25 9.29 -10.76
N LYS A 569 -0.09 9.39 -10.87
CA LYS A 569 -0.86 10.64 -10.73
C LYS A 569 -1.71 10.70 -9.46
N TRP A 570 -1.16 10.23 -8.35
CA TRP A 570 -1.89 10.13 -7.08
C TRP A 570 -2.03 11.45 -6.31
N VAL A 571 -3.11 11.58 -5.54
CA VAL A 571 -3.35 12.73 -4.65
C VAL A 571 -2.32 12.78 -3.51
N HIS A 572 -1.75 11.64 -3.11
CA HIS A 572 -0.70 11.54 -2.09
C HIS A 572 0.51 12.46 -2.32
N HIS A 573 0.86 12.72 -3.58
CA HIS A 573 2.01 13.55 -3.91
C HIS A 573 1.81 15.02 -3.53
N PHE A 574 0.62 15.45 -3.10
CA PHE A 574 0.43 16.81 -2.59
C PHE A 574 1.11 17.05 -1.22
N GLY A 575 1.49 15.99 -0.49
CA GLY A 575 2.31 16.09 0.73
C GLY A 575 3.67 16.79 0.52
N LEU A 576 4.18 16.77 -0.71
CA LEU A 576 5.43 17.42 -1.13
C LEU A 576 5.39 18.95 -0.95
N PHE A 577 4.20 19.56 -1.00
CA PHE A 577 4.03 21.01 -0.89
C PHE A 577 4.02 21.51 0.55
N ALA A 578 3.95 20.63 1.56
CA ALA A 578 3.79 21.01 2.97
C ALA A 578 4.87 22.00 3.45
N ALA A 579 6.13 21.76 3.08
CA ALA A 579 7.27 22.56 3.53
C ALA A 579 7.32 23.94 2.85
N LEU A 580 7.60 23.99 1.54
CA LEU A 580 7.77 25.26 0.83
C LEU A 580 6.44 26.00 0.63
N GLY A 581 5.31 25.29 0.61
CA GLY A 581 3.97 25.89 0.58
C GLY A 581 3.66 26.69 1.86
N ALA A 582 4.09 26.20 3.03
CA ALA A 582 3.99 26.96 4.29
C ALA A 582 4.76 28.29 4.22
N ALA A 583 5.97 28.29 3.62
CA ALA A 583 6.73 29.52 3.41
C ALA A 583 6.02 30.49 2.43
N VAL A 584 5.36 29.97 1.39
CA VAL A 584 4.52 30.78 0.48
C VAL A 584 3.32 31.37 1.21
N ALA A 585 2.67 30.62 2.10
CA ALA A 585 1.54 31.10 2.89
C ALA A 585 1.94 32.24 3.85
N ALA A 586 3.09 32.13 4.52
CA ALA A 586 3.62 33.22 5.33
C ALA A 586 3.91 34.48 4.51
N LEU A 587 4.54 34.32 3.33
CA LEU A 587 4.79 35.42 2.41
C LEU A 587 3.48 36.07 1.94
N ALA A 588 2.50 35.28 1.51
CA ALA A 588 1.19 35.76 1.09
C ALA A 588 0.50 36.55 2.21
N THR A 589 0.55 36.05 3.45
CA THR A 589 -0.03 36.72 4.63
C THR A 589 0.56 38.12 4.86
N VAL A 590 1.87 38.29 4.68
CA VAL A 590 2.50 39.63 4.74
C VAL A 590 2.07 40.50 3.56
N LEU A 591 2.02 39.94 2.35
CA LEU A 591 1.67 40.67 1.13
C LEU A 591 0.22 41.17 1.12
N VAL A 592 -0.70 40.47 1.79
CA VAL A 592 -2.11 40.88 1.93
C VAL A 592 -2.37 41.71 3.18
N SER A 593 -1.36 41.95 4.02
CA SER A 593 -1.51 42.75 5.24
C SER A 593 -1.98 44.18 4.92
N PRO A 594 -2.68 44.86 5.85
CA PRO A 594 -3.10 46.25 5.65
C PRO A 594 -1.96 47.23 5.32
N GLN A 595 -0.71 46.90 5.71
CA GLN A 595 0.48 47.71 5.42
C GLN A 595 0.86 47.67 3.94
N VAL A 596 0.71 46.51 3.28
CA VAL A 596 1.04 46.31 1.86
C VAL A 596 -0.19 46.52 0.97
N LEU A 597 -1.32 45.92 1.35
CA LEU A 597 -2.58 45.95 0.61
C LEU A 597 -3.58 46.91 1.28
N ARG A 598 -3.35 48.20 1.09
CA ARG A 598 -4.09 49.28 1.78
C ARG A 598 -5.60 49.25 1.51
N TRP A 599 -6.02 49.03 0.26
CA TRP A 599 -7.44 49.09 -0.09
C TRP A 599 -8.20 47.85 0.42
N SER A 600 -9.17 48.08 1.30
CA SER A 600 -10.00 47.09 1.99
C SER A 600 -10.72 46.16 1.03
N ARG A 601 -11.18 46.66 -0.13
CA ARG A 601 -11.77 45.85 -1.21
C ARG A 601 -10.91 44.64 -1.58
N ASN A 602 -9.61 44.86 -1.79
CA ASN A 602 -8.70 43.79 -2.22
C ASN A 602 -8.42 42.79 -1.10
N ARG A 603 -8.32 43.27 0.15
CA ARG A 603 -8.20 42.39 1.32
C ARG A 603 -9.46 41.55 1.52
N MET A 604 -10.62 42.13 1.27
CA MET A 604 -11.90 41.43 1.37
C MET A 604 -12.07 40.37 0.28
N ALA A 605 -11.57 40.63 -0.93
CA ALA A 605 -11.48 39.61 -1.98
C ALA A 605 -10.57 38.42 -1.59
N VAL A 606 -9.50 38.66 -0.83
CA VAL A 606 -8.65 37.57 -0.28
C VAL A 606 -9.42 36.75 0.74
N VAL A 607 -10.15 37.38 1.66
CA VAL A 607 -11.00 36.65 2.63
C VAL A 607 -12.07 35.84 1.90
N ALA A 608 -12.73 36.41 0.88
CA ALA A 608 -13.67 35.69 0.04
C ALA A 608 -13.01 34.46 -0.61
N THR A 609 -11.79 34.59 -1.14
CA THR A 609 -11.04 33.47 -1.73
C THR A 609 -10.78 32.36 -0.70
N VAL A 610 -10.37 32.71 0.53
CA VAL A 610 -10.14 31.74 1.61
C VAL A 610 -11.44 31.03 2.02
N LEU A 611 -12.55 31.76 2.13
CA LEU A 611 -13.87 31.18 2.42
C LEU A 611 -14.36 30.25 1.31
N PHE A 612 -14.08 30.59 0.04
CA PHE A 612 -14.38 29.73 -1.08
C PHE A 612 -13.56 28.43 -1.05
N VAL A 613 -12.27 28.50 -0.72
CA VAL A 613 -11.42 27.31 -0.52
C VAL A 613 -11.98 26.43 0.60
N LEU A 614 -12.41 27.01 1.72
CA LEU A 614 -13.08 26.26 2.79
C LEU A 614 -14.38 25.61 2.29
N ALA A 615 -15.24 26.35 1.59
CA ALA A 615 -16.49 25.81 1.04
C ALA A 615 -16.24 24.60 0.12
N LEU A 616 -15.26 24.72 -0.79
CA LEU A 616 -14.90 23.68 -1.75
C LEU A 616 -14.26 22.46 -1.08
N SER A 617 -13.44 22.68 -0.03
CA SER A 617 -12.79 21.61 0.72
C SER A 617 -13.82 20.81 1.52
N TRP A 618 -14.76 21.48 2.19
CA TRP A 618 -15.81 20.85 3.02
C TRP A 618 -16.95 20.19 2.22
N ALA A 619 -16.92 20.28 0.89
CA ALA A 619 -17.86 19.60 -0.01
C ALA A 619 -17.40 18.17 -0.34
N SER A 620 -17.07 17.39 0.69
CA SER A 620 -16.66 15.98 0.60
C SER A 620 -16.87 15.28 1.95
N ALA A 621 -16.66 13.97 2.00
CA ALA A 621 -16.60 13.24 3.25
C ALA A 621 -15.32 13.61 4.04
N ALA A 622 -15.40 13.56 5.36
CA ALA A 622 -14.25 13.79 6.24
C ALA A 622 -13.52 12.46 6.54
N GLY A 623 -13.45 11.56 5.55
CA GLY A 623 -12.91 10.21 5.72
C GLY A 623 -11.38 10.16 5.75
N TRP A 624 -10.87 9.12 6.41
CA TRP A 624 -9.45 8.76 6.48
C TRP A 624 -9.28 7.30 6.02
N TRP A 625 -8.04 6.90 5.71
CA TRP A 625 -7.76 5.57 5.17
C TRP A 625 -7.96 4.45 6.21
N TYR A 626 -8.60 3.36 5.76
CA TYR A 626 -8.75 2.09 6.47
C TYR A 626 -9.08 2.29 7.97
N VAL A 627 -8.25 1.79 8.88
CA VAL A 627 -8.48 1.83 10.33
C VAL A 627 -8.44 3.24 10.94
N SER A 628 -7.83 4.22 10.25
CA SER A 628 -7.79 5.61 10.73
C SER A 628 -9.18 6.25 10.72
N SER A 629 -10.16 5.61 10.08
CA SER A 629 -11.54 6.04 10.03
C SER A 629 -12.42 5.51 11.16
N PHE A 630 -11.88 4.73 12.10
CA PHE A 630 -12.69 4.06 13.10
C PHE A 630 -13.16 5.06 14.17
N GLY A 631 -14.48 5.17 14.34
CA GLY A 631 -15.13 6.05 15.32
C GLY A 631 -15.24 7.54 14.98
N ILE A 632 -14.64 7.99 13.86
CA ILE A 632 -14.63 9.41 13.52
C ILE A 632 -16.00 9.93 13.09
N PRO A 633 -16.33 11.21 13.38
CA PRO A 633 -17.48 11.88 12.79
C PRO A 633 -17.37 12.00 11.25
N PHE A 634 -18.51 11.84 10.55
CA PHE A 634 -18.66 12.12 9.11
C PHE A 634 -17.67 11.38 8.18
N ASN A 635 -17.34 10.11 8.50
CA ASN A 635 -16.43 9.31 7.69
C ASN A 635 -16.93 9.08 6.25
N SER A 636 -18.22 8.77 6.10
CA SER A 636 -18.84 8.38 4.83
C SER A 636 -19.81 9.42 4.28
N SER A 637 -19.95 10.57 4.93
CA SER A 637 -20.90 11.62 4.57
C SER A 637 -20.30 13.00 4.69
N MET A 638 -20.88 13.97 3.99
CA MET A 638 -20.46 15.37 4.12
C MET A 638 -20.78 15.88 5.54
N PRO A 639 -19.88 16.64 6.18
CA PRO A 639 -20.15 17.27 7.46
C PRO A 639 -21.38 18.18 7.41
N LYS A 640 -22.28 18.01 8.37
CA LYS A 640 -23.53 18.79 8.50
C LYS A 640 -23.72 19.29 9.94
N ILE A 641 -24.29 20.48 10.07
CA ILE A 641 -24.72 21.07 11.34
C ILE A 641 -26.21 21.38 11.22
N ALA A 642 -27.04 20.81 12.11
CA ALA A 642 -28.49 20.96 12.07
C ALA A 642 -29.11 20.70 10.68
N GLY A 643 -28.63 19.67 9.98
CA GLY A 643 -29.09 19.29 8.63
C GLY A 643 -28.47 20.08 7.46
N ILE A 644 -27.86 21.24 7.72
CA ILE A 644 -27.22 22.07 6.68
C ILE A 644 -25.74 21.66 6.52
N SER A 645 -25.29 21.50 5.28
CA SER A 645 -23.88 21.15 5.03
C SER A 645 -22.94 22.29 5.43
N VAL A 646 -21.79 21.94 6.02
CA VAL A 646 -20.77 22.95 6.39
C VAL A 646 -20.24 23.66 5.14
N SER A 647 -20.16 22.98 3.99
CA SER A 647 -19.85 23.62 2.70
C SER A 647 -20.84 24.72 2.32
N THR A 648 -22.14 24.52 2.53
CA THR A 648 -23.17 25.54 2.25
C THR A 648 -22.98 26.76 3.15
N ILE A 649 -22.64 26.55 4.43
CA ILE A 649 -22.39 27.64 5.38
C ILE A 649 -21.18 28.47 4.92
N PHE A 650 -20.05 27.83 4.59
CA PHE A 650 -18.89 28.55 4.06
C PHE A 650 -19.16 29.23 2.73
N PHE A 651 -19.99 28.63 1.87
CA PHE A 651 -20.37 29.23 0.59
C PHE A 651 -21.23 30.49 0.79
N ALA A 652 -22.15 30.49 1.76
CA ALA A 652 -22.92 31.68 2.13
C ALA A 652 -22.01 32.78 2.67
N LEU A 653 -21.05 32.45 3.54
CA LEU A 653 -20.05 33.40 4.04
C LEU A 653 -19.17 33.96 2.91
N PHE A 654 -18.79 33.12 1.95
CA PHE A 654 -18.11 33.54 0.73
C PHE A 654 -18.96 34.55 -0.06
N ALA A 655 -20.23 34.26 -0.33
CA ALA A 655 -21.13 35.15 -1.05
C ALA A 655 -21.28 36.52 -0.33
N LEU A 656 -21.41 36.52 0.99
CA LEU A 656 -21.43 37.74 1.80
C LEU A 656 -20.12 38.53 1.69
N ALA A 657 -18.96 37.85 1.75
CA ALA A 657 -17.66 38.49 1.59
C ALA A 657 -17.47 39.10 0.19
N VAL A 658 -17.95 38.43 -0.87
CA VAL A 658 -17.97 38.94 -2.25
C VAL A 658 -18.88 40.15 -2.36
N GLY A 659 -20.11 40.06 -1.82
CA GLY A 659 -21.05 41.19 -1.79
C GLY A 659 -20.46 42.41 -1.07
N TYR A 660 -19.79 42.20 0.06
CA TYR A 660 -19.11 43.27 0.78
C TYR A 660 -17.91 43.84 0.01
N ALA A 661 -17.12 42.98 -0.65
CA ALA A 661 -16.04 43.43 -1.53
C ALA A 661 -16.57 44.24 -2.73
N ALA A 662 -17.70 43.84 -3.32
CA ALA A 662 -18.36 44.58 -4.39
C ALA A 662 -18.90 45.92 -3.90
N TRP A 663 -19.52 45.96 -2.73
CA TRP A 663 -19.96 47.21 -2.11
C TRP A 663 -18.78 48.17 -1.85
N LEU A 664 -17.66 47.66 -1.32
CA LEU A 664 -16.41 48.41 -1.15
C LEU A 664 -15.77 48.85 -2.48
N HIS A 665 -16.13 48.21 -3.60
CA HIS A 665 -15.67 48.60 -4.92
C HIS A 665 -16.34 49.88 -5.42
N PHE A 666 -17.65 50.01 -5.17
CA PHE A 666 -18.46 51.15 -5.58
C PHE A 666 -18.55 52.25 -4.51
N SER A 667 -18.17 51.96 -3.26
CA SER A 667 -18.13 52.93 -2.17
C SER A 667 -16.94 53.88 -2.27
N PRO A 668 -17.08 55.15 -1.81
CA PRO A 668 -15.95 56.06 -1.68
C PRO A 668 -14.90 55.48 -0.73
N ARG A 669 -13.61 55.74 -1.01
CA ARG A 669 -12.51 55.25 -0.17
C ARG A 669 -12.60 55.85 1.23
N ARG A 670 -12.76 54.99 2.23
CA ARG A 670 -12.81 55.34 3.65
C ARG A 670 -11.72 54.59 4.40
N GLU A 671 -11.40 55.06 5.60
CA GLU A 671 -10.60 54.28 6.54
C GLU A 671 -11.32 52.98 6.92
N ASP A 672 -10.55 51.95 7.24
CA ASP A 672 -11.12 50.68 7.66
C ASP A 672 -11.87 50.85 8.98
N ASN A 673 -13.13 50.40 9.00
CA ASN A 673 -13.79 50.16 10.27
C ASN A 673 -13.12 48.99 11.01
N ARG A 674 -13.36 48.93 12.34
CA ARG A 674 -12.77 47.89 13.22
C ARG A 674 -13.07 46.46 12.74
N ILE A 675 -14.27 46.24 12.20
CA ILE A 675 -14.72 44.93 11.72
C ILE A 675 -13.89 44.48 10.50
N THR A 676 -13.79 45.32 9.47
CA THR A 676 -13.03 45.02 8.25
C THR A 676 -11.57 44.76 8.57
N ARG A 677 -10.99 45.58 9.44
CA ARG A 677 -9.60 45.39 9.88
C ARG A 677 -9.39 44.07 10.62
N SER A 678 -10.36 43.65 11.43
CA SER A 678 -10.29 42.40 12.20
C SER A 678 -10.37 41.17 11.28
N ILE A 679 -11.39 41.13 10.41
CA ILE A 679 -11.64 40.00 9.49
C ILE A 679 -10.50 39.85 8.45
N THR A 680 -9.90 40.96 8.03
CA THR A 680 -8.83 40.93 7.01
C THR A 680 -7.40 40.80 7.58
N SER A 681 -7.25 40.71 8.90
CA SER A 681 -5.93 40.75 9.54
C SER A 681 -5.04 39.53 9.23
N ALA A 682 -5.61 38.32 9.26
CA ALA A 682 -4.88 37.06 9.09
C ALA A 682 -5.77 35.89 8.61
N PRO A 683 -6.53 36.03 7.50
CA PRO A 683 -7.51 35.01 7.10
C PRO A 683 -6.90 33.63 6.81
N VAL A 684 -5.67 33.59 6.27
CA VAL A 684 -4.94 32.34 5.98
C VAL A 684 -4.65 31.56 7.28
N ALA A 685 -4.13 32.24 8.30
CA ALA A 685 -3.80 31.61 9.59
C ALA A 685 -5.04 31.08 10.30
N TRP A 686 -6.15 31.83 10.27
CA TRP A 686 -7.41 31.38 10.88
C TRP A 686 -8.01 30.17 10.19
N ALA A 687 -8.06 30.17 8.86
CA ALA A 687 -8.58 29.02 8.10
C ALA A 687 -7.73 27.77 8.33
N ALA A 688 -6.40 27.90 8.29
CA ALA A 688 -5.50 26.77 8.53
C ALA A 688 -5.57 26.26 9.97
N GLY A 689 -5.59 27.16 10.96
CA GLY A 689 -5.73 26.79 12.37
C GLY A 689 -7.05 26.08 12.66
N PHE A 690 -8.15 26.52 12.04
CA PHE A 690 -9.44 25.83 12.10
C PHE A 690 -9.33 24.40 11.56
N MET A 691 -8.69 24.20 10.40
CA MET A 691 -8.53 22.87 9.80
C MET A 691 -7.62 21.93 10.61
N VAL A 692 -6.57 22.47 11.23
CA VAL A 692 -5.70 21.70 12.13
C VAL A 692 -6.49 21.24 13.35
N LEU A 693 -7.23 22.15 13.97
CA LEU A 693 -8.04 21.85 15.15
C LEU A 693 -9.13 20.81 14.84
N THR A 694 -9.85 20.97 13.72
CA THR A 694 -10.90 20.00 13.34
C THR A 694 -10.32 18.62 13.07
N SER A 695 -9.15 18.53 12.45
CA SER A 695 -8.47 17.25 12.20
C SER A 695 -8.07 16.55 13.51
N ILE A 696 -7.47 17.28 14.46
CA ILE A 696 -7.11 16.74 15.79
C ILE A 696 -8.37 16.30 16.55
N CYS A 697 -9.39 17.16 16.61
CA CYS A 697 -10.65 16.84 17.29
C CYS A 697 -11.32 15.61 16.69
N GLN A 698 -11.31 15.47 15.37
CA GLN A 698 -11.93 14.35 14.68
C GLN A 698 -11.32 13.00 15.10
N LEU A 699 -9.99 12.89 15.09
CA LEU A 699 -9.31 11.66 15.49
C LEU A 699 -9.34 11.44 17.00
N ALA A 700 -9.23 12.50 17.81
CA ALA A 700 -9.39 12.39 19.26
C ALA A 700 -10.78 11.87 19.65
N ILE A 701 -11.84 12.33 18.96
CA ILE A 701 -13.20 11.80 19.13
C ILE A 701 -13.25 10.32 18.70
N GLY A 702 -12.59 9.95 17.59
CA GLY A 702 -12.50 8.56 17.15
C GLY A 702 -11.88 7.65 18.21
N VAL A 703 -10.73 8.03 18.77
CA VAL A 703 -10.05 7.32 19.86
C VAL A 703 -10.95 7.21 21.09
N ALA A 704 -11.58 8.31 21.51
CA ALA A 704 -12.43 8.32 22.70
C ALA A 704 -13.70 7.48 22.55
N ARG A 705 -14.33 7.49 21.36
CA ARG A 705 -15.56 6.72 21.09
C ARG A 705 -15.30 5.23 20.92
N GLN A 706 -14.14 4.86 20.38
CA GLN A 706 -13.80 3.47 20.13
C GLN A 706 -13.32 2.75 21.38
N TYR A 707 -12.81 3.45 22.39
CA TYR A 707 -12.31 2.80 23.59
C TYR A 707 -13.41 1.95 24.27
N PRO A 708 -13.15 0.66 24.58
CA PRO A 708 -11.85 -0.01 24.60
C PRO A 708 -11.50 -0.86 23.35
N SER A 709 -12.24 -0.76 22.25
CA SER A 709 -11.92 -1.38 20.96
C SER A 709 -10.73 -0.70 20.26
N TYR A 710 -10.40 -1.17 19.05
CA TYR A 710 -9.28 -0.66 18.26
C TYR A 710 -9.48 0.81 17.86
N SER A 711 -8.44 1.60 18.09
CA SER A 711 -8.21 2.88 17.41
C SER A 711 -6.70 3.06 17.23
N ASN A 712 -6.26 3.82 16.22
CA ASN A 712 -4.82 4.05 16.00
C ASN A 712 -4.11 4.58 17.25
N GLY A 713 -4.71 5.56 17.94
CA GLY A 713 -4.14 6.14 19.15
C GLY A 713 -4.01 5.12 20.29
N TRP A 714 -5.03 4.28 20.48
CA TRP A 714 -4.98 3.24 21.51
C TRP A 714 -3.99 2.13 21.17
N ALA A 715 -3.97 1.67 19.92
CA ALA A 715 -3.03 0.64 19.45
C ALA A 715 -1.57 1.08 19.62
N ASN A 716 -1.23 2.31 19.19
CA ASN A 716 0.12 2.86 19.35
C ASN A 716 0.57 2.92 20.83
N ILE A 717 -0.36 3.20 21.76
CA ILE A 717 -0.06 3.21 23.20
C ILE A 717 0.10 1.77 23.73
N ARG A 718 -0.79 0.86 23.31
CA ARG A 718 -0.78 -0.55 23.74
C ARG A 718 0.44 -1.31 23.22
N GLU A 719 0.96 -0.98 22.04
CA GLU A 719 2.19 -1.54 21.47
C GLU A 719 3.42 -1.32 22.39
N LEU A 720 3.48 -0.21 23.13
CA LEU A 720 4.55 0.04 24.11
C LEU A 720 4.56 -0.97 25.27
N ALA A 721 3.44 -1.64 25.51
CA ALA A 721 3.26 -2.70 26.51
C ALA A 721 3.21 -4.11 25.87
N GLY A 722 3.60 -4.25 24.60
CA GLY A 722 3.64 -5.54 23.89
C GLY A 722 2.36 -5.92 23.15
N GLY A 723 1.44 -4.99 22.88
CA GLY A 723 0.26 -5.24 22.04
C GLY A 723 0.59 -5.46 20.55
N CYS A 724 -0.28 -6.19 19.85
CA CYS A 724 -0.13 -6.58 18.45
C CYS A 724 -1.07 -5.85 17.50
N GLY A 725 -1.30 -4.55 17.77
CA GLY A 725 -2.15 -3.71 16.92
C GLY A 725 -3.58 -4.24 16.86
N LEU A 726 -4.08 -4.48 15.64
CA LEU A 726 -5.45 -4.93 15.39
C LEU A 726 -5.65 -6.43 15.72
N ALA A 727 -4.58 -7.23 15.76
CA ALA A 727 -4.65 -8.67 16.03
C ALA A 727 -5.22 -9.01 17.42
N ASP A 728 -5.07 -8.11 18.40
CA ASP A 728 -5.57 -8.28 19.77
C ASP A 728 -7.10 -8.08 19.85
N ASP A 729 -7.66 -7.24 18.97
CA ASP A 729 -9.07 -6.83 19.02
C ASP A 729 -9.95 -7.56 17.99
N VAL A 730 -9.35 -8.22 17.00
CA VAL A 730 -10.07 -9.09 16.07
C VAL A 730 -10.27 -10.45 16.73
N LEU A 731 -11.53 -10.87 16.82
CA LEU A 731 -11.95 -12.16 17.34
C LEU A 731 -12.23 -13.09 16.17
N VAL A 732 -11.61 -14.26 16.18
CA VAL A 732 -11.78 -15.34 15.20
C VAL A 732 -12.58 -16.46 15.84
N GLU A 733 -13.47 -17.08 15.06
CA GLU A 733 -14.15 -18.33 15.41
C GLU A 733 -13.42 -19.50 14.72
N PRO A 734 -12.58 -20.29 15.42
CA PRO A 734 -11.79 -21.34 14.78
C PRO A 734 -12.62 -22.49 14.19
N ASP A 735 -13.68 -22.90 14.89
CA ASP A 735 -14.65 -23.88 14.42
C ASP A 735 -16.07 -23.31 14.52
N ALA A 736 -16.63 -22.93 13.38
CA ALA A 736 -17.98 -22.37 13.29
C ALA A 736 -19.10 -23.39 13.58
N ASN A 737 -18.77 -24.67 13.74
CA ASN A 737 -19.71 -25.73 14.10
C ASN A 737 -19.87 -25.89 15.62
N ALA A 738 -19.04 -25.23 16.42
CA ALA A 738 -19.18 -25.19 17.86
C ALA A 738 -20.23 -24.14 18.29
N GLY A 739 -20.78 -24.31 19.49
CA GLY A 739 -21.62 -23.28 20.13
C GLY A 739 -23.05 -23.13 19.58
N PHE A 740 -23.51 -23.98 18.66
CA PHE A 740 -24.92 -23.99 18.24
C PHE A 740 -25.84 -24.21 19.45
N LEU A 741 -26.87 -23.38 19.56
CA LEU A 741 -27.79 -23.45 20.67
C LEU A 741 -28.69 -24.69 20.52
N PRO A 742 -28.94 -25.47 21.58
CA PRO A 742 -29.87 -26.57 21.52
C PRO A 742 -31.32 -26.05 21.55
N ALA A 743 -32.16 -26.59 20.66
CA ALA A 743 -33.60 -26.37 20.72
C ALA A 743 -34.17 -26.97 22.01
N ILE A 744 -35.10 -26.28 22.64
CA ILE A 744 -35.76 -26.75 23.87
C ILE A 744 -36.78 -27.84 23.49
N GLY A 745 -36.66 -29.02 24.10
CA GLY A 745 -37.58 -30.14 23.84
C GLY A 745 -39.01 -29.88 24.32
N GLY A 746 -39.97 -30.63 23.78
CA GLY A 746 -41.39 -30.53 24.13
C GLY A 746 -42.19 -29.46 23.35
N GLN A 747 -41.61 -28.87 22.31
CA GLN A 747 -42.28 -27.96 21.38
C GLN A 747 -42.90 -28.73 20.20
N GLU A 748 -43.99 -28.23 19.64
CA GLU A 748 -44.56 -28.74 18.39
C GLU A 748 -43.70 -28.30 17.21
N THR A 749 -42.96 -29.24 16.60
CA THR A 749 -42.03 -28.96 15.49
C THR A 749 -42.54 -29.55 14.17
N GLY A 750 -42.52 -28.74 13.11
CA GLY A 750 -42.95 -29.15 11.76
C GLY A 750 -41.85 -29.84 10.93
N ALA A 751 -42.13 -30.04 9.64
CA ALA A 751 -41.28 -30.81 8.72
C ALA A 751 -39.88 -30.22 8.46
N LEU A 752 -39.67 -28.93 8.70
CA LEU A 752 -38.37 -28.27 8.56
C LEU A 752 -37.52 -28.33 9.85
N GLY A 753 -37.96 -29.10 10.86
CA GLY A 753 -37.29 -29.22 12.15
C GLY A 753 -37.39 -27.94 13.00
N PRO A 754 -36.63 -27.87 14.11
CA PRO A 754 -36.75 -26.77 15.08
C PRO A 754 -36.47 -25.38 14.51
N LEU A 755 -35.76 -25.30 13.39
CA LEU A 755 -35.50 -24.05 12.68
C LEU A 755 -36.76 -23.50 11.99
N GLY A 756 -37.66 -24.39 11.55
CA GLY A 756 -38.94 -24.04 10.91
C GLY A 756 -40.09 -23.81 11.89
N GLY A 757 -39.96 -24.26 13.14
CA GLY A 757 -41.03 -24.22 14.14
C GLY A 757 -42.27 -25.03 13.75
N SER A 758 -43.41 -24.71 14.33
CA SER A 758 -44.66 -25.48 14.16
C SER A 758 -45.33 -25.31 12.79
N ALA A 759 -45.30 -24.11 12.20
CA ALA A 759 -46.05 -23.78 10.99
C ALA A 759 -45.28 -22.80 10.05
N PRO A 760 -44.16 -23.22 9.44
CA PRO A 760 -43.45 -22.39 8.46
C PRO A 760 -44.30 -22.21 7.19
N SER A 761 -44.35 -20.99 6.65
CA SER A 761 -45.00 -20.68 5.37
C SER A 761 -43.99 -20.09 4.39
N GLY A 762 -43.95 -20.62 3.16
CA GLY A 762 -43.07 -20.12 2.08
C GLY A 762 -41.58 -20.48 2.18
N PHE A 763 -41.09 -20.87 3.36
CA PHE A 763 -39.73 -21.35 3.56
C PHE A 763 -39.58 -22.83 3.18
N THR A 764 -38.41 -23.19 2.64
CA THR A 764 -38.03 -24.57 2.31
C THR A 764 -36.58 -24.84 2.69
N ALA A 765 -36.17 -26.11 2.77
CA ALA A 765 -34.79 -26.49 3.07
C ALA A 765 -33.78 -26.08 1.97
N ASP A 766 -34.24 -25.92 0.73
CA ASP A 766 -33.41 -25.61 -0.44
C ASP A 766 -33.70 -24.23 -1.06
N GLY A 767 -34.37 -23.36 -0.30
CA GLY A 767 -34.79 -22.02 -0.75
C GLY A 767 -33.67 -21.00 -0.79
N VAL A 768 -32.57 -21.31 -1.47
CA VAL A 768 -31.39 -20.45 -1.70
C VAL A 768 -30.98 -20.56 -3.18
N PRO A 769 -30.61 -19.45 -3.86
CA PRO A 769 -30.03 -19.52 -5.19
C PRO A 769 -28.69 -20.27 -5.23
N ASP A 770 -28.38 -20.90 -6.35
CA ASP A 770 -27.20 -21.78 -6.49
C ASP A 770 -25.85 -21.04 -6.40
N LYS A 771 -25.77 -19.79 -6.88
CA LYS A 771 -24.52 -19.02 -6.96
C LYS A 771 -24.27 -18.08 -5.77
N ILE A 772 -24.61 -18.50 -4.56
CA ILE A 772 -24.39 -17.73 -3.33
C ILE A 772 -23.15 -18.25 -2.60
N VAL A 773 -22.23 -17.33 -2.30
CA VAL A 773 -20.93 -17.58 -1.68
C VAL A 773 -20.79 -16.76 -0.39
N ALA A 774 -19.77 -17.04 0.42
CA ALA A 774 -19.52 -16.32 1.66
C ALA A 774 -18.88 -14.94 1.41
N GLU A 775 -19.42 -13.89 2.03
CA GLU A 775 -18.88 -12.51 2.08
C GLU A 775 -18.52 -11.88 0.72
N SER A 776 -19.06 -12.42 -0.38
CA SER A 776 -18.71 -11.99 -1.73
C SER A 776 -19.87 -12.19 -2.70
N ILE A 777 -19.84 -11.44 -3.80
CA ILE A 777 -20.80 -11.59 -4.89
C ILE A 777 -20.10 -12.31 -6.04
N ARG A 778 -20.49 -13.57 -6.26
CA ARG A 778 -19.96 -14.38 -7.36
C ARG A 778 -20.38 -13.79 -8.71
N MET A 779 -19.38 -13.36 -9.46
CA MET A 779 -19.55 -12.91 -10.85
C MET A 779 -19.33 -14.09 -11.81
N ASN A 780 -19.82 -13.98 -13.05
CA ASN A 780 -19.64 -15.04 -14.04
C ASN A 780 -18.20 -15.13 -14.56
N ASP A 781 -17.49 -14.00 -14.62
CA ASP A 781 -16.09 -13.96 -15.02
C ASP A 781 -15.19 -14.34 -13.84
N SER A 782 -14.09 -15.04 -14.14
CA SER A 782 -13.01 -15.31 -13.17
C SER A 782 -12.46 -13.99 -12.62
N ARG A 783 -12.19 -13.96 -11.32
CA ARG A 783 -11.63 -12.80 -10.61
C ARG A 783 -10.43 -13.24 -9.78
N PRO A 784 -9.38 -12.42 -9.61
CA PRO A 784 -8.26 -12.77 -8.74
C PRO A 784 -8.69 -12.78 -7.26
N GLY A 785 -8.01 -13.60 -6.44
CA GLY A 785 -8.14 -13.56 -4.98
C GLY A 785 -9.50 -14.01 -4.44
N THR A 786 -10.19 -14.89 -5.19
CA THR A 786 -11.48 -15.49 -4.82
C THR A 786 -11.30 -16.68 -3.90
N ASP A 787 -12.33 -16.96 -3.11
CA ASP A 787 -12.40 -18.15 -2.29
C ASP A 787 -12.74 -19.39 -3.14
N TYR A 788 -12.38 -20.59 -2.69
CA TYR A 788 -12.61 -21.86 -3.43
C TYR A 788 -14.10 -22.10 -3.73
N ASP A 789 -14.96 -21.47 -2.93
CA ASP A 789 -16.39 -21.59 -3.03
C ASP A 789 -16.97 -20.94 -4.31
N TRP A 790 -16.16 -20.21 -5.09
CA TRP A 790 -16.49 -19.74 -6.45
C TRP A 790 -16.37 -20.82 -7.51
N ASP A 791 -15.52 -21.83 -7.32
CA ASP A 791 -15.16 -22.81 -8.36
C ASP A 791 -15.66 -24.23 -8.03
N SER A 792 -16.03 -24.49 -6.78
CA SER A 792 -16.65 -25.76 -6.40
C SER A 792 -18.11 -25.89 -6.89
N LYS A 793 -18.68 -27.08 -6.76
CA LYS A 793 -20.08 -27.36 -7.13
C LYS A 793 -21.05 -26.50 -6.32
N ASP A 794 -22.12 -26.05 -6.97
CA ASP A 794 -23.13 -25.16 -6.37
C ASP A 794 -23.95 -25.85 -5.27
N ARG A 795 -24.17 -27.17 -5.39
CA ARG A 795 -24.91 -27.99 -4.43
C ARG A 795 -24.12 -29.23 -4.00
N ASN A 796 -24.38 -29.65 -2.78
CA ASN A 796 -23.90 -30.90 -2.21
C ASN A 796 -24.62 -32.09 -2.85
N THR A 797 -23.91 -33.20 -3.03
CA THR A 797 -24.48 -34.45 -3.53
C THR A 797 -25.24 -35.23 -2.46
N THR A 798 -24.91 -34.99 -1.19
CA THR A 798 -25.56 -35.63 -0.04
C THR A 798 -26.43 -34.60 0.67
N PRO A 799 -27.73 -34.89 0.90
CA PRO A 799 -28.60 -34.01 1.68
C PRO A 799 -28.13 -33.85 3.13
N GLY A 800 -28.31 -32.65 3.68
CA GLY A 800 -28.07 -32.34 5.09
C GLY A 800 -29.22 -32.77 6.02
N VAL A 801 -29.19 -32.32 7.28
CA VAL A 801 -30.10 -32.75 8.36
C VAL A 801 -31.59 -32.64 8.01
N ASN A 802 -31.99 -31.57 7.33
CA ASN A 802 -33.38 -31.33 6.94
C ASN A 802 -33.63 -31.53 5.43
N GLY A 803 -32.74 -32.28 4.76
CA GLY A 803 -32.82 -32.58 3.33
C GLY A 803 -32.22 -31.51 2.41
N SER A 804 -31.63 -30.45 2.94
CA SER A 804 -31.01 -29.40 2.13
C SER A 804 -29.78 -29.92 1.36
N THR A 805 -29.68 -29.56 0.09
CA THR A 805 -28.53 -29.78 -0.79
C THR A 805 -27.68 -28.52 -0.97
N VAL A 806 -28.06 -27.40 -0.34
CA VAL A 806 -27.30 -26.15 -0.39
C VAL A 806 -25.95 -26.32 0.30
N ARG A 807 -24.90 -25.79 -0.31
CA ARG A 807 -23.58 -25.75 0.30
C ARG A 807 -23.51 -24.62 1.32
N LEU A 808 -23.08 -24.94 2.54
CA LEU A 808 -22.98 -23.98 3.63
C LEU A 808 -21.62 -23.24 3.63
N PRO A 809 -21.61 -21.95 4.04
CA PRO A 809 -20.40 -21.14 4.17
C PRO A 809 -19.58 -21.49 5.43
N TYR A 810 -18.39 -20.87 5.60
CA TYR A 810 -17.58 -20.91 6.83
C TYR A 810 -17.19 -22.31 7.34
N GLY A 811 -17.26 -23.34 6.50
CA GLY A 811 -17.01 -24.73 6.92
C GLY A 811 -18.11 -25.30 7.81
N LEU A 812 -19.33 -24.72 7.78
CA LEU A 812 -20.48 -25.30 8.47
C LEU A 812 -20.83 -26.67 7.87
N ASP A 813 -21.05 -27.64 8.75
CA ASP A 813 -21.29 -29.03 8.42
C ASP A 813 -22.77 -29.26 8.09
N PRO A 814 -23.13 -29.57 6.83
CA PRO A 814 -24.52 -29.80 6.43
C PRO A 814 -25.14 -31.02 7.13
N ALA A 815 -24.33 -31.95 7.64
CA ALA A 815 -24.81 -33.11 8.40
C ALA A 815 -25.20 -32.77 9.85
N ARG A 816 -24.93 -31.54 10.31
CA ARG A 816 -25.30 -31.05 11.65
C ARG A 816 -26.16 -29.79 11.63
N VAL A 817 -25.99 -28.93 10.62
CA VAL A 817 -26.59 -27.61 10.57
C VAL A 817 -27.73 -27.58 9.52
N PRO A 818 -29.00 -27.47 9.94
CA PRO A 818 -30.11 -27.26 9.01
C PRO A 818 -30.11 -25.82 8.49
N ILE A 819 -30.73 -25.58 7.34
CA ILE A 819 -31.05 -24.23 6.86
C ILE A 819 -32.48 -24.14 6.37
N VAL A 820 -33.03 -22.93 6.37
CA VAL A 820 -34.31 -22.63 5.71
C VAL A 820 -34.17 -21.35 4.88
N GLY A 821 -34.83 -21.28 3.74
CA GLY A 821 -34.86 -20.08 2.89
C GLY A 821 -36.15 -19.91 2.11
N SER A 822 -36.44 -18.66 1.73
CA SER A 822 -37.69 -18.27 1.04
C SER A 822 -37.57 -18.24 -0.49
N TYR A 823 -36.36 -18.35 -1.06
CA TYR A 823 -36.16 -18.25 -2.50
C TYR A 823 -36.89 -19.36 -3.25
N ARG A 824 -37.56 -19.01 -4.35
CA ARG A 824 -38.19 -19.95 -5.27
C ARG A 824 -38.18 -19.44 -6.69
N VAL A 825 -38.11 -20.38 -7.62
CA VAL A 825 -38.34 -20.13 -9.05
C VAL A 825 -39.84 -20.28 -9.33
N GLY A 826 -40.47 -19.23 -9.90
CA GLY A 826 -41.89 -19.23 -10.23
C GLY A 826 -42.71 -18.23 -9.39
N PRO A 827 -44.01 -18.48 -9.17
CA PRO A 827 -44.89 -17.58 -8.41
C PRO A 827 -44.36 -17.32 -7.00
N GLN A 828 -44.14 -16.05 -6.69
CA GLN A 828 -43.71 -15.61 -5.36
C GLN A 828 -44.92 -15.56 -4.41
N GLN A 829 -44.66 -15.80 -3.14
CA GLN A 829 -45.64 -15.65 -2.06
C GLN A 829 -44.94 -15.07 -0.84
N GLN A 830 -45.68 -14.41 0.04
CA GLN A 830 -45.12 -13.99 1.31
C GLN A 830 -44.68 -15.21 2.12
N ALA A 831 -43.49 -15.15 2.70
CA ALA A 831 -42.95 -16.21 3.54
C ALA A 831 -42.79 -15.73 4.97
N LYS A 832 -43.10 -16.61 5.92
CA LYS A 832 -42.95 -16.34 7.36
C LYS A 832 -42.54 -17.61 8.08
N VAL A 833 -41.59 -17.46 8.99
CA VAL A 833 -41.14 -18.54 9.86
C VAL A 833 -40.79 -17.98 11.24
N THR A 834 -41.18 -18.71 12.27
CA THR A 834 -40.77 -18.48 13.65
C THR A 834 -40.18 -19.79 14.13
N SER A 835 -38.90 -19.80 14.47
CA SER A 835 -38.25 -21.02 14.95
C SER A 835 -38.77 -21.43 16.34
N ASP A 836 -38.45 -22.64 16.75
CA ASP A 836 -38.55 -23.07 18.13
C ASP A 836 -37.64 -22.23 19.03
N TRP A 837 -37.90 -22.25 20.33
CA TRP A 837 -37.04 -21.65 21.34
C TRP A 837 -35.74 -22.45 21.51
N TYR A 838 -34.62 -21.73 21.48
CA TYR A 838 -33.27 -22.22 21.71
C TYR A 838 -32.76 -21.75 23.07
N ARG A 839 -32.20 -22.66 23.86
CA ARG A 839 -31.72 -22.34 25.22
C ARG A 839 -30.46 -21.49 25.16
N LEU A 840 -30.44 -20.39 25.92
CA LEU A 840 -29.24 -19.58 26.08
C LEU A 840 -28.30 -20.19 27.15
N PRO A 841 -26.98 -20.19 26.92
CA PRO A 841 -26.01 -20.48 27.97
C PRO A 841 -25.96 -19.31 28.98
N ALA A 842 -25.33 -19.56 30.13
CA ALA A 842 -25.06 -18.52 31.12
C ALA A 842 -24.26 -17.36 30.49
N ARG A 843 -24.40 -16.15 31.04
CA ARG A 843 -23.62 -15.00 30.57
C ARG A 843 -22.18 -15.10 31.05
N ASP A 844 -21.28 -14.74 30.16
CA ASP A 844 -19.88 -14.53 30.46
C ASP A 844 -19.29 -13.48 29.50
N ALA A 845 -18.04 -13.09 29.76
CA ALA A 845 -17.33 -12.10 28.97
C ALA A 845 -16.69 -12.67 27.69
N ALA A 846 -16.44 -13.99 27.62
CA ALA A 846 -15.80 -14.65 26.49
C ALA A 846 -16.74 -14.83 25.29
N HIS A 847 -18.05 -14.89 25.57
CA HIS A 847 -19.12 -15.12 24.61
C HIS A 847 -20.05 -13.90 24.50
N PRO A 848 -19.60 -12.76 23.93
CA PRO A 848 -20.39 -11.52 23.91
C PRO A 848 -21.50 -11.48 22.86
N LEU A 849 -21.55 -12.45 21.94
CA LEU A 849 -22.42 -12.43 20.75
C LEU A 849 -23.31 -13.67 20.67
N ILE A 850 -24.46 -13.50 20.01
CA ILE A 850 -25.20 -14.57 19.34
C ILE A 850 -25.08 -14.30 17.84
N VAL A 851 -24.78 -15.34 17.07
CA VAL A 851 -24.57 -15.26 15.62
C VAL A 851 -25.61 -16.10 14.91
N VAL A 852 -26.17 -15.54 13.83
CA VAL A 852 -27.01 -16.26 12.87
C VAL A 852 -26.38 -16.13 11.49
N THR A 853 -25.95 -17.25 10.91
CA THR A 853 -25.49 -17.27 9.53
C THR A 853 -26.68 -17.15 8.59
N ALA A 854 -26.69 -16.15 7.72
CA ALA A 854 -27.82 -15.83 6.85
C ALA A 854 -27.37 -15.36 5.47
N ALA A 855 -28.29 -15.39 4.50
CA ALA A 855 -28.12 -14.90 3.14
C ALA A 855 -29.38 -14.16 2.66
N GLY A 856 -29.26 -13.43 1.54
CA GLY A 856 -30.37 -12.66 0.96
C GLY A 856 -30.42 -11.19 1.40
N THR A 857 -31.52 -10.51 1.13
CA THR A 857 -31.73 -9.07 1.44
C THR A 857 -32.34 -8.93 2.83
N ILE A 858 -31.57 -8.45 3.82
CA ILE A 858 -31.98 -8.44 5.24
C ILE A 858 -31.88 -7.03 5.81
N ALA A 859 -32.93 -6.59 6.52
CA ALA A 859 -32.94 -5.34 7.26
C ALA A 859 -32.05 -5.45 8.51
N ALA A 860 -31.12 -4.51 8.67
CA ALA A 860 -30.06 -4.59 9.68
C ALA A 860 -29.49 -3.21 10.03
N LYS A 861 -28.47 -3.18 10.90
CA LYS A 861 -27.72 -1.96 11.25
C LYS A 861 -26.22 -2.18 11.03
N ASN A 862 -25.49 -1.13 10.67
CA ASN A 862 -24.03 -1.13 10.68
C ASN A 862 -23.48 0.28 10.97
N VAL A 863 -22.16 0.45 10.90
CA VAL A 863 -21.50 1.75 11.14
C VAL A 863 -21.91 2.86 10.15
N LYS A 864 -22.51 2.53 9.00
CA LYS A 864 -23.02 3.49 8.01
C LYS A 864 -24.47 3.88 8.27
N GLY A 865 -25.22 3.12 9.08
CA GLY A 865 -26.62 3.38 9.43
C GLY A 865 -27.50 2.14 9.35
N GLU A 866 -28.80 2.35 9.13
CA GLU A 866 -29.77 1.29 8.92
C GLU A 866 -29.73 0.79 7.45
N LEU A 867 -29.89 -0.52 7.28
CA LEU A 867 -29.98 -1.21 6.00
C LEU A 867 -31.42 -1.68 5.81
N SER A 868 -31.95 -1.46 4.61
CA SER A 868 -33.28 -1.94 4.21
C SER A 868 -33.22 -3.38 3.67
N GLY A 869 -34.26 -4.17 3.92
CA GLY A 869 -34.39 -5.54 3.44
C GLY A 869 -35.55 -6.28 4.11
N GLN A 870 -35.57 -7.61 3.99
CA GLN A 870 -36.53 -8.47 4.67
C GLN A 870 -36.24 -8.58 6.17
N THR A 871 -37.25 -8.94 6.97
CA THR A 871 -37.10 -8.98 8.42
C THR A 871 -36.47 -10.29 8.86
N LEU A 872 -35.35 -10.23 9.57
CA LEU A 872 -34.81 -11.33 10.38
C LEU A 872 -34.42 -10.75 11.74
N GLN A 873 -35.16 -11.14 12.78
CA GLN A 873 -34.96 -10.65 14.15
C GLN A 873 -34.76 -11.80 15.12
N LEU A 874 -33.99 -11.54 16.17
CA LEU A 874 -33.83 -12.46 17.29
C LEU A 874 -34.79 -12.05 18.42
N GLU A 875 -35.80 -12.87 18.68
CA GLU A 875 -36.74 -12.67 19.79
C GLU A 875 -36.22 -13.40 21.03
N TYR A 876 -36.11 -12.71 22.15
CA TYR A 876 -35.66 -13.29 23.42
C TYR A 876 -36.82 -13.40 24.39
N GLY A 877 -36.75 -14.41 25.27
CA GLY A 877 -37.84 -14.73 26.18
C GLY A 877 -37.38 -15.44 27.44
N THR A 878 -38.31 -15.61 28.37
CA THR A 878 -38.12 -16.40 29.60
C THR A 878 -39.23 -17.41 29.76
N ALA A 879 -38.91 -18.56 30.35
CA ALA A 879 -39.90 -19.54 30.76
C ALA A 879 -40.80 -18.95 31.86
N GLY A 880 -42.12 -19.10 31.68
CA GLY A 880 -43.14 -18.82 32.68
C GLY A 880 -43.26 -19.96 33.70
N PRO A 881 -44.14 -19.80 34.71
CA PRO A 881 -44.35 -20.81 35.75
C PRO A 881 -44.88 -22.16 35.23
N ASP A 882 -45.53 -22.13 34.07
CA ASP A 882 -46.10 -23.27 33.34
C ASP A 882 -45.09 -23.93 32.37
N GLY A 883 -43.85 -23.42 32.32
CA GLY A 883 -42.82 -23.86 31.38
C GLY A 883 -42.96 -23.28 29.97
N ALA A 884 -44.00 -22.50 29.69
CA ALA A 884 -44.19 -21.84 28.39
C ALA A 884 -43.31 -20.58 28.30
N PHE A 885 -42.66 -20.37 27.16
CA PHE A 885 -41.80 -19.21 26.97
C PHE A 885 -42.60 -17.98 26.55
N SER A 886 -42.47 -16.92 27.34
CA SER A 886 -43.04 -15.60 27.03
C SER A 886 -42.00 -14.71 26.33
N PRO A 887 -42.34 -14.10 25.18
CA PRO A 887 -41.42 -13.18 24.49
C PRO A 887 -41.33 -11.85 25.25
N LEU A 888 -40.11 -11.34 25.39
CA LEU A 888 -39.81 -10.10 26.12
C LEU A 888 -39.42 -8.94 25.18
N GLY A 889 -38.89 -9.24 24.00
CA GLY A 889 -38.49 -8.24 23.02
C GLY A 889 -37.73 -8.85 21.84
N ARG A 890 -37.34 -7.99 20.89
CA ARG A 890 -36.64 -8.38 19.65
C ARG A 890 -35.45 -7.51 19.38
N LEU A 891 -34.41 -8.11 18.81
CA LEU A 891 -33.21 -7.42 18.34
C LEU A 891 -33.14 -7.40 16.81
N THR A 892 -32.70 -6.26 16.28
CA THR A 892 -32.27 -6.12 14.88
C THR A 892 -30.78 -6.48 14.79
N PRO A 893 -30.36 -7.27 13.79
CA PRO A 893 -28.97 -7.68 13.66
C PRO A 893 -28.05 -6.53 13.26
N TYR A 894 -26.76 -6.68 13.59
CA TYR A 894 -25.69 -6.03 12.84
C TYR A 894 -25.31 -6.87 11.61
N ASP A 895 -25.21 -6.21 10.45
CA ASP A 895 -24.88 -6.84 9.16
C ASP A 895 -23.92 -5.96 8.34
N LEU A 896 -22.83 -6.56 7.86
CA LEU A 896 -21.82 -5.87 7.09
C LEU A 896 -22.08 -5.92 5.58
N GLY A 897 -22.87 -6.88 5.12
CA GLY A 897 -22.95 -7.25 3.71
C GLY A 897 -21.71 -8.04 3.23
N PRO A 898 -21.53 -8.18 1.91
CA PRO A 898 -22.42 -7.69 0.86
C PRO A 898 -23.71 -8.53 0.74
N ALA A 899 -24.87 -7.90 0.60
CA ALA A 899 -26.08 -8.63 0.20
C ALA A 899 -25.98 -8.99 -1.31
N PRO A 900 -26.47 -10.16 -1.76
CA PRO A 900 -27.20 -11.19 -1.02
C PRO A 900 -26.33 -12.36 -0.49
N SER A 901 -25.02 -12.17 -0.33
CA SER A 901 -24.07 -13.24 0.05
C SER A 901 -24.36 -13.88 1.42
N TRP A 902 -23.79 -15.05 1.66
CA TRP A 902 -23.76 -15.68 2.97
C TRP A 902 -22.90 -14.86 3.94
N ARG A 903 -23.46 -14.48 5.08
CA ARG A 903 -22.82 -13.63 6.09
C ARG A 903 -23.32 -13.92 7.49
N ASN A 904 -22.54 -13.53 8.48
CA ASN A 904 -22.87 -13.73 9.89
C ASN A 904 -23.55 -12.49 10.46
N LEU A 905 -24.85 -12.59 10.74
CA LEU A 905 -25.62 -11.59 11.46
C LEU A 905 -25.26 -11.64 12.95
N ARG A 906 -25.03 -10.48 13.56
CA ARG A 906 -24.50 -10.39 14.92
C ARG A 906 -25.54 -9.76 15.84
N PHE A 907 -25.80 -10.40 16.97
CA PHE A 907 -26.66 -9.89 18.04
C PHE A 907 -25.84 -9.78 19.32
N ALA A 908 -25.69 -8.59 19.87
CA ALA A 908 -24.94 -8.39 21.10
C ALA A 908 -25.74 -8.93 22.29
N ARG A 909 -25.14 -9.82 23.10
CA ARG A 909 -25.81 -10.36 24.30
C ARG A 909 -26.03 -9.30 25.36
N SER A 910 -25.26 -8.21 25.34
CA SER A 910 -25.45 -7.04 26.20
C SER A 910 -26.82 -6.39 26.04
N ASP A 911 -27.45 -6.53 24.87
CA ASP A 911 -28.74 -5.88 24.54
C ASP A 911 -29.94 -6.74 24.97
N ILE A 912 -29.67 -7.99 25.36
CA ILE A 912 -30.66 -8.89 25.93
C ILE A 912 -30.72 -8.63 27.45
N PRO A 913 -31.88 -8.74 28.13
CA PRO A 913 -31.94 -8.74 29.59
C PRO A 913 -31.33 -10.02 30.21
N GLU A 914 -30.80 -9.93 31.43
CA GLU A 914 -30.25 -11.11 32.14
C GLU A 914 -31.31 -12.17 32.47
N THR A 915 -32.57 -11.76 32.58
CA THR A 915 -33.70 -12.65 32.84
C THR A 915 -34.09 -13.51 31.64
N ALA A 916 -33.60 -13.20 30.44
CA ALA A 916 -33.90 -14.00 29.25
C ALA A 916 -33.11 -15.31 29.26
N THR A 917 -33.81 -16.43 29.13
CA THR A 917 -33.25 -17.80 29.19
C THR A 917 -33.30 -18.52 27.85
N ALA A 918 -34.00 -17.97 26.85
CA ALA A 918 -34.07 -18.52 25.51
C ALA A 918 -34.17 -17.43 24.42
N VAL A 919 -33.84 -17.82 23.19
CA VAL A 919 -34.02 -17.01 21.98
C VAL A 919 -34.68 -17.83 20.87
N ARG A 920 -35.33 -17.16 19.93
CA ARG A 920 -35.80 -17.76 18.68
C ARG A 920 -35.69 -16.76 17.53
N ILE A 921 -35.62 -17.28 16.30
CA ILE A 921 -35.55 -16.47 15.09
C ILE A 921 -36.96 -16.20 14.59
N VAL A 922 -37.26 -14.93 14.29
CA VAL A 922 -38.48 -14.52 13.59
C VAL A 922 -38.08 -13.93 12.25
N ALA A 923 -38.48 -14.58 11.16
CA ALA A 923 -38.17 -14.12 9.82
C ALA A 923 -39.43 -13.95 8.95
N ILE A 924 -39.47 -12.85 8.21
CA ILE A 924 -40.58 -12.45 7.34
C ILE A 924 -40.01 -11.94 6.02
N ASP A 925 -40.37 -12.61 4.95
CA ASP A 925 -40.21 -12.16 3.57
C ASP A 925 -41.55 -11.61 3.08
N GLY A 926 -41.68 -10.29 3.15
CA GLY A 926 -42.91 -9.58 2.78
C GLY A 926 -42.93 -9.14 1.32
N SER A 927 -41.80 -9.24 0.62
CA SER A 927 -41.66 -8.84 -0.77
C SER A 927 -42.08 -9.98 -1.71
N LEU A 928 -42.60 -9.61 -2.88
CA LEU A 928 -42.86 -10.56 -3.97
C LEU A 928 -41.86 -10.38 -5.12
N THR A 929 -40.83 -9.56 -4.92
CA THR A 929 -39.76 -9.36 -5.89
C THR A 929 -38.87 -10.60 -5.90
N PRO A 930 -38.62 -11.27 -7.03
CA PRO A 930 -37.80 -12.50 -7.06
C PRO A 930 -36.37 -12.36 -6.52
N GLY A 931 -35.83 -11.14 -6.51
CA GLY A 931 -34.51 -10.82 -5.95
C GLY A 931 -34.52 -10.60 -4.44
N ASP A 932 -35.71 -10.45 -3.83
CA ASP A 932 -35.88 -10.38 -2.39
C ASP A 932 -36.19 -11.77 -1.87
N TRP A 933 -35.28 -12.26 -1.03
CA TRP A 933 -35.40 -13.52 -0.33
C TRP A 933 -34.47 -13.45 0.87
N LEU A 934 -34.66 -14.37 1.81
CA LEU A 934 -33.72 -14.55 2.91
C LEU A 934 -33.59 -16.03 3.27
N ALA A 935 -32.42 -16.42 3.75
CA ALA A 935 -32.16 -17.74 4.28
C ALA A 935 -31.30 -17.66 5.53
N PHE A 936 -31.42 -18.62 6.43
CA PHE A 936 -30.67 -18.62 7.67
C PHE A 936 -30.47 -20.03 8.26
N ALA A 937 -29.43 -20.13 9.09
CA ALA A 937 -29.10 -21.27 9.94
C ALA A 937 -29.53 -21.00 11.40
N PRO A 938 -29.52 -22.01 12.30
CA PRO A 938 -29.83 -21.81 13.72
C PRO A 938 -28.88 -20.82 14.41
N PRO A 939 -29.30 -20.20 15.52
CA PRO A 939 -28.43 -19.32 16.29
C PRO A 939 -27.33 -20.11 17.01
N ARG A 940 -26.13 -19.53 17.05
CA ARG A 940 -24.99 -20.06 17.84
C ARG A 940 -24.35 -18.98 18.69
N VAL A 941 -23.71 -19.38 19.77
CA VAL A 941 -22.83 -18.53 20.59
C VAL A 941 -21.40 -18.96 20.28
N PRO A 942 -20.64 -18.16 19.49
CA PRO A 942 -19.36 -18.59 18.93
C PRO A 942 -18.27 -18.67 20.00
N GLU A 943 -17.38 -19.67 19.87
CA GLU A 943 -16.15 -19.78 20.65
C GLU A 943 -15.09 -18.86 20.03
N LEU A 944 -14.81 -17.74 20.69
CA LEU A 944 -13.97 -16.67 20.15
C LEU A 944 -12.56 -16.71 20.75
N LYS A 945 -11.56 -16.57 19.88
CA LYS A 945 -10.16 -16.31 20.24
C LYS A 945 -9.68 -15.04 19.58
N SER A 946 -8.71 -14.33 20.16
CA SER A 946 -8.10 -13.22 19.42
C SER A 946 -7.35 -13.76 18.18
N LEU A 947 -7.20 -12.93 17.16
CA LEU A 947 -6.44 -13.30 15.96
C LEU A 947 -4.99 -13.60 16.32
N GLN A 948 -4.41 -12.86 17.28
CA GLN A 948 -3.05 -13.12 17.76
C GLN A 948 -2.94 -14.51 18.44
N GLU A 949 -3.91 -14.91 19.26
CA GLU A 949 -3.93 -16.25 19.87
C GLU A 949 -4.15 -17.35 18.82
N TYR A 950 -5.02 -17.11 17.84
CA TYR A 950 -5.37 -18.12 16.85
C TYR A 950 -4.32 -18.29 15.76
N VAL A 951 -3.72 -17.21 15.22
CA VAL A 951 -2.75 -17.20 14.11
C VAL A 951 -1.31 -17.21 14.63
N GLY A 952 -1.03 -16.49 15.72
CA GLY A 952 0.32 -16.36 16.28
C GLY A 952 1.25 -15.48 15.42
N SER A 953 2.56 -15.68 15.64
CA SER A 953 3.64 -14.85 15.08
C SER A 953 4.70 -15.64 14.30
N THR A 954 4.52 -16.94 14.10
CA THR A 954 5.50 -17.82 13.42
C THR A 954 5.01 -18.40 12.11
N ARG A 955 3.70 -18.54 11.94
CA ARG A 955 3.13 -19.11 10.72
C ARG A 955 3.11 -18.08 9.59
N PRO A 956 3.51 -18.45 8.36
CA PRO A 956 3.48 -17.53 7.22
C PRO A 956 2.06 -17.06 6.88
N VAL A 957 1.90 -15.74 6.80
CA VAL A 957 0.65 -15.06 6.46
C VAL A 957 0.85 -14.21 5.22
N LEU A 958 -0.07 -14.31 4.26
CA LEU A 958 -0.21 -13.32 3.19
C LEU A 958 -0.99 -12.12 3.74
N LEU A 959 -0.28 -11.09 4.20
CA LEU A 959 -0.86 -9.80 4.57
C LEU A 959 -1.07 -8.99 3.30
N ASP A 960 -2.31 -8.64 2.97
CA ASP A 960 -2.56 -7.69 1.88
C ASP A 960 -1.89 -6.33 2.16
N TRP A 961 -1.51 -5.61 1.11
CA TRP A 961 -0.66 -4.42 1.26
C TRP A 961 -1.25 -3.28 2.10
N THR A 962 -2.56 -3.24 2.28
CA THR A 962 -3.22 -2.19 3.09
C THR A 962 -3.15 -2.47 4.59
N VAL A 963 -2.95 -3.72 5.01
CA VAL A 963 -3.11 -4.14 6.41
C VAL A 963 -1.79 -4.35 7.15
N GLY A 964 -0.65 -4.38 6.44
CA GLY A 964 0.65 -4.76 7.01
C GLY A 964 1.13 -3.95 8.22
N LEU A 965 0.77 -2.66 8.35
CA LEU A 965 1.18 -1.84 9.50
C LEU A 965 0.35 -2.15 10.77
N VAL A 966 -0.90 -2.56 10.61
CA VAL A 966 -1.82 -2.78 11.75
C VAL A 966 -1.77 -4.20 12.30
N PHE A 967 -1.09 -5.11 11.60
CA PHE A 967 -0.75 -6.47 12.03
C PHE A 967 0.78 -6.64 12.16
N PRO A 968 1.45 -5.89 13.06
CA PRO A 968 2.90 -5.86 13.13
C PRO A 968 3.52 -7.18 13.64
N CYS A 969 2.74 -8.02 14.35
CA CYS A 969 3.22 -9.25 14.97
C CYS A 969 3.14 -10.49 14.08
N GLN A 970 2.36 -10.46 13.00
CA GLN A 970 2.18 -11.61 12.10
C GLN A 970 3.43 -11.78 11.24
N HIS A 971 3.87 -13.02 11.01
CA HIS A 971 4.99 -13.36 10.13
C HIS A 971 4.52 -13.29 8.66
N PRO A 972 4.94 -12.28 7.87
CA PRO A 972 4.60 -12.26 6.45
C PRO A 972 5.31 -13.42 5.75
N MET A 973 4.67 -14.04 4.75
CA MET A 973 5.36 -15.06 3.96
C MET A 973 6.63 -14.46 3.31
N LEU A 974 7.76 -15.10 3.52
CA LEU A 974 9.04 -14.62 3.02
C LEU A 974 9.34 -15.20 1.63
N HIS A 975 10.36 -14.66 0.97
CA HIS A 975 10.92 -15.28 -0.23
C HIS A 975 12.44 -15.23 -0.20
N GLN A 976 13.08 -16.23 -0.78
CA GLN A 976 14.53 -16.34 -0.89
C GLN A 976 14.92 -17.00 -2.20
N TYR A 977 15.91 -16.43 -2.89
CA TYR A 977 16.43 -16.97 -4.15
C TYR A 977 15.33 -17.35 -5.15
N GLY A 978 14.32 -16.48 -5.28
CA GLY A 978 13.22 -16.65 -6.23
C GLY A 978 12.05 -17.53 -5.76
N ILE A 979 12.11 -18.14 -4.58
CA ILE A 979 11.07 -19.05 -4.05
C ILE A 979 10.40 -18.43 -2.82
N THR A 980 9.07 -18.49 -2.74
CA THR A 980 8.31 -18.01 -1.58
C THR A 980 8.04 -19.12 -0.56
N GLU A 981 7.78 -18.75 0.68
CA GLU A 981 7.07 -19.61 1.62
C GLU A 981 5.63 -19.84 1.14
N VAL A 982 5.01 -20.94 1.57
CA VAL A 982 3.59 -21.21 1.33
C VAL A 982 2.79 -20.67 2.52
N PRO A 983 1.93 -19.65 2.34
CA PRO A 983 1.16 -19.06 3.45
C PRO A 983 0.04 -20.00 3.92
N GLU A 984 -0.21 -20.00 5.23
CA GLU A 984 -1.34 -20.72 5.85
C GLU A 984 -2.59 -19.85 5.98
N PHE A 985 -2.40 -18.52 6.04
CA PHE A 985 -3.48 -17.56 6.18
C PHE A 985 -3.32 -16.39 5.22
N ARG A 986 -4.44 -15.73 4.92
CA ARG A 986 -4.45 -14.43 4.26
C ARG A 986 -5.30 -13.45 5.07
N ILE A 987 -4.75 -12.28 5.38
CA ILE A 987 -5.47 -11.18 6.02
C ILE A 987 -5.70 -10.08 4.99
N THR A 988 -6.95 -9.65 4.84
CA THR A 988 -7.37 -8.66 3.83
C THR A 988 -8.11 -7.49 4.47
N PRO A 989 -8.14 -6.30 3.82
CA PRO A 989 -8.97 -5.18 4.28
C PRO A 989 -10.47 -5.46 4.08
N ASP A 990 -11.31 -4.46 4.36
CA ASP A 990 -12.76 -4.51 4.17
C ASP A 990 -13.15 -4.85 2.72
N TYR A 991 -14.39 -5.32 2.53
CA TYR A 991 -14.85 -5.89 1.26
C TYR A 991 -14.62 -4.98 0.04
N ASP A 992 -14.92 -3.69 0.16
CA ASP A 992 -14.81 -2.77 -0.97
C ASP A 992 -13.34 -2.51 -1.34
N GLN A 993 -12.47 -2.33 -0.34
CA GLN A 993 -11.05 -2.11 -0.55
C GLN A 993 -10.35 -3.37 -1.07
N LYS A 994 -10.71 -4.56 -0.55
CA LYS A 994 -10.18 -5.84 -1.04
C LYS A 994 -10.47 -6.01 -2.53
N ARG A 995 -11.74 -5.86 -2.92
CA ARG A 995 -12.21 -6.12 -4.29
C ARG A 995 -11.68 -5.10 -5.29
N LYS A 996 -11.60 -3.81 -4.93
CA LYS A 996 -11.25 -2.74 -5.87
C LYS A 996 -9.75 -2.50 -5.95
N ASP A 997 -9.04 -2.68 -4.83
CA ASP A 997 -7.65 -2.23 -4.69
C ASP A 997 -6.68 -3.38 -4.46
N THR A 998 -6.88 -4.26 -3.46
CA THR A 998 -5.84 -5.25 -3.13
C THR A 998 -5.80 -6.42 -4.09
N ASP A 999 -6.94 -7.05 -4.40
CA ASP A 999 -7.00 -8.19 -5.32
C ASP A 999 -6.55 -7.83 -6.74
N THR A 1000 -6.87 -6.62 -7.20
CA THR A 1000 -6.49 -6.12 -8.54
C THR A 1000 -5.03 -5.67 -8.61
N TRP A 1001 -4.45 -5.25 -7.48
CA TRP A 1001 -3.05 -4.81 -7.43
C TRP A 1001 -2.08 -5.99 -7.42
N GLN A 1002 -2.43 -7.08 -6.74
CA GLN A 1002 -1.52 -8.20 -6.50
C GLN A 1002 -1.97 -9.50 -7.20
N ASP A 1003 -2.71 -9.37 -8.30
CA ASP A 1003 -3.15 -10.48 -9.15
C ASP A 1003 -1.99 -11.18 -9.89
N GLY A 1004 -2.26 -12.37 -10.42
CA GLY A 1004 -1.26 -13.14 -11.18
C GLY A 1004 -0.85 -12.48 -12.50
N GLU A 1005 -1.78 -11.83 -13.19
CA GLU A 1005 -1.54 -11.21 -14.50
C GLU A 1005 -0.45 -10.13 -14.44
N ASN A 1006 -0.40 -9.37 -13.34
CA ASN A 1006 0.55 -8.29 -13.15
C ASN A 1006 1.76 -8.68 -12.29
N GLY A 1007 1.94 -9.99 -12.04
CA GLY A 1007 3.08 -10.53 -11.31
C GLY A 1007 2.98 -10.45 -9.80
N GLY A 1008 1.77 -10.33 -9.25
CA GLY A 1008 1.52 -10.30 -7.82
C GLY A 1008 1.34 -11.68 -7.20
N LEU A 1009 1.26 -11.67 -5.87
CA LEU A 1009 1.32 -12.88 -5.03
C LEU A 1009 0.09 -13.80 -5.18
N LEU A 1010 -1.06 -13.27 -5.61
CA LEU A 1010 -2.25 -14.09 -5.85
C LEU A 1010 -2.09 -15.02 -7.05
N GLY A 1011 -1.19 -14.70 -7.99
CA GLY A 1011 -0.83 -15.63 -9.07
C GLY A 1011 -0.24 -16.94 -8.56
N ILE A 1012 0.37 -16.93 -7.37
CA ILE A 1012 0.95 -18.11 -6.72
C ILE A 1012 -0.10 -18.80 -5.86
N THR A 1013 -0.76 -18.05 -4.97
CA THR A 1013 -1.69 -18.64 -3.99
C THR A 1013 -2.94 -19.20 -4.65
N ASP A 1014 -3.54 -18.51 -5.62
CA ASP A 1014 -4.76 -19.00 -6.29
C ASP A 1014 -4.51 -20.29 -7.08
N LEU A 1015 -3.27 -20.48 -7.56
CA LEU A 1015 -2.86 -21.64 -8.34
C LEU A 1015 -2.54 -22.86 -7.45
N LEU A 1016 -2.02 -22.63 -6.24
CA LEU A 1016 -1.51 -23.67 -5.33
C LEU A 1016 -2.47 -24.01 -4.17
N LEU A 1017 -3.29 -23.06 -3.72
CA LEU A 1017 -4.02 -23.09 -2.46
C LEU A 1017 -5.52 -22.86 -2.66
N ARG A 1018 -6.33 -23.42 -1.76
CA ARG A 1018 -7.76 -23.14 -1.64
C ARG A 1018 -7.98 -22.19 -0.48
N ALA A 1019 -8.55 -21.02 -0.77
CA ALA A 1019 -8.90 -20.06 0.25
C ALA A 1019 -10.31 -20.31 0.79
N HIS A 1020 -10.42 -20.27 2.12
CA HIS A 1020 -11.67 -20.42 2.86
C HIS A 1020 -11.81 -19.27 3.85
N VAL A 1021 -12.84 -18.44 3.69
CA VAL A 1021 -13.12 -17.33 4.62
C VAL A 1021 -13.56 -17.86 5.99
N MET A 1022 -13.01 -17.27 7.05
CA MET A 1022 -13.33 -17.60 8.44
C MET A 1022 -14.22 -16.52 9.07
N PRO A 1023 -15.17 -16.89 9.96
CA PRO A 1023 -15.93 -15.89 10.72
C PRO A 1023 -15.03 -15.08 11.64
N THR A 1024 -15.05 -13.76 11.47
CA THR A 1024 -14.32 -12.84 12.33
C THR A 1024 -15.15 -11.63 12.74
N TYR A 1025 -14.82 -11.06 13.90
CA TYR A 1025 -15.57 -10.00 14.54
C TYR A 1025 -14.61 -9.00 15.17
N LEU A 1026 -14.87 -7.70 15.01
CA LEU A 1026 -14.13 -6.69 15.74
C LEU A 1026 -14.72 -6.55 17.14
N SER A 1027 -13.92 -6.82 18.16
CA SER A 1027 -14.35 -6.77 19.56
C SER A 1027 -15.01 -5.45 19.90
N LYS A 1028 -16.26 -5.49 20.40
CA LYS A 1028 -17.06 -4.32 20.84
C LYS A 1028 -17.46 -3.31 19.75
N ASP A 1029 -17.07 -3.50 18.49
CA ASP A 1029 -17.59 -2.74 17.34
C ASP A 1029 -18.19 -3.71 16.30
N TRP A 1030 -19.28 -4.37 16.72
CA TRP A 1030 -19.91 -5.47 15.99
C TRP A 1030 -20.52 -5.09 14.65
N GLY A 1031 -20.73 -3.80 14.39
CA GLY A 1031 -21.27 -3.27 13.14
C GLY A 1031 -20.21 -2.86 12.12
N ARG A 1032 -18.91 -3.08 12.42
CA ARG A 1032 -17.80 -2.69 11.55
C ARG A 1032 -17.26 -3.86 10.76
N ASP A 1033 -17.02 -3.59 9.47
CA ASP A 1033 -16.17 -4.41 8.62
C ASP A 1033 -14.72 -3.94 8.82
N TRP A 1034 -13.92 -4.78 9.47
CA TRP A 1034 -12.48 -4.53 9.67
C TRP A 1034 -11.64 -5.12 8.53
N GLY A 1035 -12.24 -6.01 7.73
CA GLY A 1035 -11.55 -6.94 6.86
C GLY A 1035 -11.95 -8.38 7.09
N SER A 1036 -11.16 -9.30 6.57
CA SER A 1036 -11.41 -10.75 6.71
C SER A 1036 -10.13 -11.55 6.85
N LEU A 1037 -10.28 -12.75 7.43
CA LEU A 1037 -9.25 -13.77 7.56
C LEU A 1037 -9.65 -14.96 6.70
N ARG A 1038 -8.72 -15.43 5.86
CA ARG A 1038 -8.85 -16.68 5.10
C ARG A 1038 -7.86 -17.70 5.60
N LYS A 1039 -8.30 -18.93 5.76
CA LYS A 1039 -7.43 -20.10 5.86
C LYS A 1039 -7.09 -20.57 4.46
N LEU A 1040 -5.84 -20.94 4.24
CA LEU A 1040 -5.34 -21.45 2.97
C LEU A 1040 -4.96 -22.92 3.13
N ASP A 1041 -5.64 -23.79 2.42
CA ASP A 1041 -5.36 -25.23 2.41
C ASP A 1041 -4.70 -25.63 1.08
N THR A 1042 -3.67 -26.47 1.12
CA THR A 1042 -2.99 -26.97 -0.08
C THR A 1042 -3.91 -27.88 -0.89
N ILE A 1043 -3.91 -27.73 -2.22
CA ILE A 1043 -4.73 -28.59 -3.11
C ILE A 1043 -4.24 -30.04 -3.08
N VAL A 1044 -2.92 -30.23 -2.98
CA VAL A 1044 -2.26 -31.54 -2.94
C VAL A 1044 -1.24 -31.52 -1.80
N ASP A 1045 -1.13 -32.62 -1.06
CA ASP A 1045 -0.06 -32.79 -0.07
C ASP A 1045 1.30 -32.84 -0.79
N ALA A 1046 2.18 -31.92 -0.41
CA ALA A 1046 3.47 -31.71 -1.03
C ALA A 1046 4.44 -31.08 -0.03
N GLN A 1047 5.70 -31.48 -0.12
CA GLN A 1047 6.77 -30.96 0.75
C GLN A 1047 7.52 -29.83 0.05
N PRO A 1048 8.12 -28.86 0.78
CA PRO A 1048 9.01 -27.89 0.17
C PRO A 1048 10.15 -28.57 -0.60
N ALA A 1049 10.44 -28.10 -1.81
CA ALA A 1049 11.50 -28.66 -2.64
C ALA A 1049 12.89 -28.41 -2.03
N GLN A 1050 13.79 -29.39 -2.18
CA GLN A 1050 15.22 -29.17 -1.99
C GLN A 1050 15.78 -28.45 -3.20
N ILE A 1051 16.52 -27.36 -2.99
CA ILE A 1051 17.01 -26.47 -4.06
C ILE A 1051 18.52 -26.51 -4.07
N GLU A 1052 19.09 -26.69 -5.26
CA GLU A 1052 20.54 -26.59 -5.44
C GLU A 1052 20.93 -25.12 -5.57
N TYR A 1053 21.69 -24.62 -4.59
CA TYR A 1053 22.19 -23.26 -4.58
C TYR A 1053 23.63 -23.18 -5.10
N GLY A 1054 23.89 -22.13 -5.88
CA GLY A 1054 25.22 -21.82 -6.40
C GLY A 1054 25.47 -20.32 -6.45
N SER A 1055 26.57 -19.92 -7.07
CA SER A 1055 26.83 -18.51 -7.32
C SER A 1055 27.71 -18.31 -8.54
N GLN A 1056 27.44 -17.26 -9.32
CA GLN A 1056 28.18 -16.91 -10.52
C GLN A 1056 28.52 -15.42 -10.53
N VAL A 1057 29.67 -15.07 -11.11
CA VAL A 1057 30.08 -13.66 -11.27
C VAL A 1057 29.69 -13.19 -12.66
N HIS A 1058 28.88 -12.13 -12.71
CA HIS A 1058 28.41 -11.52 -13.95
C HIS A 1058 28.83 -10.06 -14.05
N SER A 1059 28.95 -9.55 -15.27
CA SER A 1059 29.18 -8.13 -15.52
C SER A 1059 27.93 -7.31 -15.21
N GLY A 1060 28.05 -6.00 -14.99
CA GLY A 1060 26.90 -5.12 -14.77
C GLY A 1060 25.96 -4.94 -15.97
N LEU A 1061 26.29 -5.57 -17.11
CA LEU A 1061 25.52 -5.56 -18.35
C LEU A 1061 24.95 -6.95 -18.71
N TRP A 1062 25.18 -7.96 -17.88
CA TRP A 1062 24.66 -9.30 -18.12
C TRP A 1062 23.13 -9.31 -18.08
N LYS A 1063 22.53 -9.88 -19.13
CA LYS A 1063 21.08 -9.98 -19.31
C LYS A 1063 20.78 -11.36 -19.90
N PRO A 1064 20.28 -12.33 -19.11
CA PRO A 1064 20.06 -13.69 -19.59
C PRO A 1064 18.94 -13.75 -20.64
N ASN A 1065 17.72 -13.43 -20.24
CA ASN A 1065 16.55 -13.28 -21.12
C ASN A 1065 15.58 -12.25 -20.54
N GLN A 1066 14.48 -11.93 -21.25
CA GLN A 1066 13.44 -11.06 -20.71
C GLN A 1066 12.56 -11.82 -19.72
N ILE A 1067 12.14 -11.16 -18.63
CA ILE A 1067 11.11 -11.70 -17.74
C ILE A 1067 9.78 -11.74 -18.50
N ARG A 1068 9.05 -12.84 -18.34
CA ARG A 1068 7.73 -13.06 -18.93
C ARG A 1068 6.71 -12.19 -18.21
N ILE A 1069 6.19 -11.17 -18.90
CA ILE A 1069 5.23 -10.20 -18.35
C ILE A 1069 3.89 -10.16 -19.08
N LYS A 1070 3.74 -10.96 -20.14
CA LYS A 1070 2.55 -11.00 -21.00
C LYS A 1070 2.38 -12.40 -21.59
N PRO A 1071 1.17 -12.76 -22.03
CA PRO A 1071 0.91 -14.01 -22.76
C PRO A 1071 1.70 -14.10 -24.07
#